data_AF-A0A087QHS6-F1
#
_entry.id   AF-A0A087QHS6-F1
#
_cell.length_a   1.000
_cell.length_b   1.000
_cell.length_c   1.000
_cell.angle_alpha   90.00
_cell.angle_beta   90.00
_cell.angle_gamma   90.00
#
_symmetry.space_group_name_H-M   'P 1'
#
loop_
_entity.id
_entity.type
_entity.pdbx_description
1 polymer ?
#
loop_
_entity_poly.entity_id
_entity_poly.type
_entity_poly.pdbx_seq_one_letter_code
_entity_poly.pdbx_strand_id
1 'polypeptide(L)'
;REFGRWKVSNLAVERRNFLGSPLPLAPEFFRNIRLLGRRPTLQQITENLIKKYGTHFLLSATLGGEESLTIFVDKRKLSKRSEGSDSSTNSSAVTLETLHQLAASYFIDRDSTLRRLHHIQIASTAIKVTETRTGPLGCSNYDNLDSVSSVLVQSPENKIQLQGLQVILPEYLQEHFVQAALSYIACNSEGEFICKDNDCWCQCGPKFPECNCPYMDIQAMEENLLRISETWNAYNSEFEESDEFKLFMKRLPVNYFLNTSTVMHLWTMDSNFQRRYEQLENSMKQLFLKAQKTVHKLFGLSKRCHKQPLIRMPRQRSSNYWLNRIQSFLYCNENGLLGSFSEDTHTCTCPNDQVACHGFLPCTVGDGSACLSCALDNRTRCGSCNTGYMLSQGLCKPEVAESTEHYIGFETDLQDLEMKYLLQKTDRRIEVHAIFISNDMRLNSWFDPSWRKRMLLTLKSNKYKSSLVHMILGLSLQICLTKNSTLEPVLAVYVNPFGGSHSESWFMPVNENNFPDWERTKLDLPLQCYNWTLTLGNKWKTFFETVHIYLRSRIKSNGPNGNESIYYEPLEFIDPSRNLGYMKINNIQVFGYSMHFDPEAIRDLILQLDYPYTQGSQDSALLQLLEIRDRVNKLSPPGQRRLDLFSCLLRHRLKLSTSEVVRIQSALQAFNAKLPNTVDYDTTKLCS
;
A
#
# COMPACT_ATOMS: atom_id res chain seq x y z
N ARG A 1 60.16 10.98 48.55
CA ARG A 1 60.66 9.58 48.52
C ARG A 1 61.10 9.30 47.09
N GLU A 2 62.40 9.17 46.82
CA GLU A 2 62.87 8.71 45.51
C GLU A 2 62.98 7.18 45.54
N PHE A 3 62.19 6.52 44.69
CA PHE A 3 62.19 5.06 44.58
C PHE A 3 63.15 4.65 43.46
N GLY A 4 64.15 3.82 43.78
CA GLY A 4 65.04 3.25 42.77
C GLY A 4 64.29 2.34 41.80
N ARG A 5 64.41 2.60 40.49
CA ARG A 5 63.81 1.78 39.43
C ARG A 5 64.82 0.73 38.97
N TRP A 6 64.54 -0.55 39.19
CA TRP A 6 65.38 -1.65 38.73
C TRP A 6 64.79 -2.27 37.46
N LYS A 7 65.60 -2.37 36.39
CA LYS A 7 65.22 -3.07 35.15
C LYS A 7 66.06 -4.33 35.00
N VAL A 8 65.40 -5.47 34.81
CA VAL A 8 66.03 -6.75 34.49
C VAL A 8 65.97 -6.95 32.98
N SER A 9 67.10 -7.26 32.37
CA SER A 9 67.20 -7.69 30.96
C SER A 9 67.70 -9.13 30.87
N ASN A 10 67.23 -9.86 29.86
CA ASN A 10 67.60 -11.26 29.68
C ASN A 10 68.87 -11.41 28.82
N LEU A 11 69.92 -11.92 29.44
CA LEU A 11 71.23 -12.16 28.83
C LEU A 11 71.22 -13.23 27.72
N ALA A 12 70.19 -14.09 27.66
CA ALA A 12 70.07 -15.12 26.63
C ALA A 12 69.83 -14.52 25.22
N VAL A 13 69.22 -13.33 25.14
CA VAL A 13 68.96 -12.65 23.85
C VAL A 13 70.15 -11.79 23.44
N GLU A 14 70.80 -11.11 24.38
CA GLU A 14 71.98 -10.28 24.12
C GLU A 14 73.18 -11.11 23.60
N ARG A 15 73.34 -12.34 24.07
CA ARG A 15 74.45 -13.24 23.65
C ARG A 15 74.18 -14.04 22.38
N ARG A 16 72.96 -14.00 21.83
CA ARG A 16 72.60 -14.79 20.64
C ARG A 16 73.32 -14.32 19.37
N ASN A 17 73.74 -13.05 19.34
CA ASN A 17 74.48 -12.45 18.22
C ASN A 17 76.01 -12.68 18.30
N PHE A 18 76.52 -13.30 19.37
CA PHE A 18 77.93 -13.68 19.47
C PHE A 18 78.11 -15.10 18.93
N LEU A 19 78.61 -15.18 17.70
CA LEU A 19 79.02 -16.41 17.00
C LEU A 19 79.69 -17.42 17.95
N GLY A 20 78.96 -18.48 18.30
CA GLY A 20 79.53 -19.73 18.85
C GLY A 20 79.44 -19.96 20.36
N SER A 21 78.92 -19.02 21.18
CA SER A 21 78.73 -19.31 22.62
C SER A 21 77.38 -20.03 22.87
N PRO A 22 77.35 -21.17 23.59
CA PRO A 22 76.08 -21.84 23.91
C PRO A 22 75.22 -20.91 24.77
N LEU A 23 73.94 -20.77 24.41
CA LEU A 23 72.97 -20.03 25.21
C LEU A 23 73.04 -20.55 26.67
N PRO A 24 73.16 -19.68 27.68
CA PRO A 24 73.24 -20.08 29.09
C PRO A 24 71.87 -20.54 29.60
N LEU A 25 71.38 -21.65 29.04
CA LEU A 25 70.12 -22.28 29.41
C LEU A 25 70.32 -23.14 30.65
N ALA A 26 69.29 -23.25 31.49
CA ALA A 26 69.32 -24.14 32.63
C ALA A 26 69.58 -25.60 32.17
N PRO A 27 70.44 -26.37 32.86
CA PRO A 27 70.81 -27.72 32.45
C PRO A 27 69.60 -28.66 32.38
N GLU A 28 68.61 -28.45 33.25
CA GLU A 28 67.35 -29.20 33.23
C GLU A 28 66.50 -28.93 31.97
N PHE A 29 66.43 -27.66 31.55
CA PHE A 29 65.67 -27.27 30.36
C PHE A 29 66.27 -27.94 29.11
N PHE A 30 67.60 -27.91 29.02
CA PHE A 30 68.32 -28.54 27.93
C PHE A 30 68.18 -30.08 27.93
N ARG A 31 68.17 -30.72 29.11
CA ARG A 31 67.88 -32.16 29.24
C ARG A 31 66.47 -32.49 28.74
N ASN A 32 65.47 -31.69 29.07
CA ASN A 32 64.09 -31.94 28.66
C ASN A 32 63.89 -31.79 27.14
N ILE A 33 64.57 -30.82 26.51
CA ILE A 33 64.58 -30.71 25.04
C ILE A 33 65.18 -31.96 24.40
N ARG A 34 66.29 -32.49 24.94
CA ARG A 34 66.94 -33.71 24.40
C ARG A 34 66.05 -34.96 24.54
N LEU A 35 65.29 -35.07 25.63
CA LEU A 35 64.40 -36.21 25.88
C LEU A 35 63.22 -36.29 24.90
N LEU A 36 62.82 -35.18 24.27
CA LEU A 36 61.75 -35.14 23.26
C LEU A 36 62.14 -35.80 21.92
N GLY A 37 63.43 -35.98 21.65
CA GLY A 37 63.90 -36.55 20.38
C GLY A 37 63.72 -35.63 19.17
N ARG A 38 63.74 -36.21 17.96
CA ARG A 38 63.68 -35.47 16.67
C ARG A 38 62.26 -35.19 16.17
N ARG A 39 61.26 -35.99 16.57
CA ARG A 39 59.85 -35.88 16.14
C ARG A 39 58.89 -36.09 17.32
N PRO A 40 58.87 -35.18 18.30
CA PRO A 40 57.94 -35.28 19.42
C PRO A 40 56.49 -35.04 18.96
N THR A 41 55.53 -35.68 19.64
CA THR A 41 54.10 -35.38 19.45
C THR A 41 53.73 -34.06 20.12
N LEU A 42 52.64 -33.42 19.68
CA LEU A 42 52.18 -32.16 20.27
C LEU A 42 51.89 -32.29 21.77
N GLN A 43 51.37 -33.44 22.21
CA GLN A 43 51.15 -33.74 23.63
C GLN A 43 52.45 -33.79 24.44
N GLN A 44 53.50 -34.43 23.90
CA GLN A 44 54.81 -34.51 24.57
C GLN A 44 55.44 -33.13 24.74
N ILE A 45 55.27 -32.23 23.76
CA ILE A 45 55.73 -30.84 23.86
C ILE A 45 54.94 -30.10 24.94
N THR A 46 53.62 -30.25 24.96
CA THR A 46 52.75 -29.58 25.94
C THR A 46 53.09 -29.99 27.37
N GLU A 47 53.27 -31.30 27.62
CA GLU A 47 53.53 -31.82 28.96
C GLU A 47 54.94 -31.54 29.46
N ASN A 48 55.96 -31.72 28.61
CA ASN A 48 57.36 -31.62 29.04
C ASN A 48 57.95 -30.22 28.92
N LEU A 49 57.42 -29.37 28.04
CA LEU A 49 57.90 -27.99 27.85
C LEU A 49 56.88 -26.97 28.32
N ILE A 50 55.69 -26.91 27.72
CA ILE A 50 54.76 -25.79 27.91
C ILE A 50 54.23 -25.70 29.34
N LYS A 51 53.76 -26.82 29.92
CA LYS A 51 53.24 -26.84 31.30
C LYS A 51 54.33 -26.55 32.35
N LYS A 52 55.59 -26.92 32.06
CA LYS A 52 56.70 -26.79 33.01
C LYS A 52 57.42 -25.43 32.93
N TYR A 53 57.58 -24.90 31.71
CA TYR A 53 58.39 -23.70 31.44
C TYR A 53 57.61 -22.53 30.87
N GLY A 54 56.32 -22.71 30.58
CA GLY A 54 55.48 -21.71 29.93
C GLY A 54 55.68 -21.62 28.42
N THR A 55 54.99 -20.66 27.79
CA THR A 55 55.07 -20.40 26.34
C THR A 55 56.01 -19.26 25.99
N HIS A 56 56.31 -18.40 26.96
CA HIS A 56 57.14 -17.21 26.79
C HIS A 56 58.18 -17.15 27.90
N PHE A 57 59.29 -16.49 27.61
CA PHE A 57 60.28 -16.10 28.61
C PHE A 57 60.36 -14.58 28.72
N LEU A 58 60.82 -14.12 29.88
CA LEU A 58 60.99 -12.70 30.17
C LEU A 58 62.16 -12.13 29.37
N LEU A 59 61.91 -11.14 28.51
CA LEU A 59 62.94 -10.39 27.78
C LEU A 59 63.45 -9.20 28.61
N SER A 60 62.53 -8.38 29.09
CA SER A 60 62.83 -7.34 30.06
C SER A 60 61.63 -7.04 30.95
N ALA A 61 61.87 -6.70 32.20
CA ALA A 61 60.84 -6.23 33.12
C ALA A 61 61.41 -5.25 34.14
N THR A 62 60.56 -4.38 34.65
CA THR A 62 60.84 -3.56 35.81
C THR A 62 60.48 -4.33 37.08
N LEU A 63 61.41 -4.44 38.02
CA LEU A 63 61.14 -5.04 39.33
C LEU A 63 60.48 -4.00 40.23
N GLY A 64 59.22 -4.24 40.59
CA GLY A 64 58.53 -3.45 41.60
C GLY A 64 57.34 -4.21 42.19
N GLY A 65 56.60 -3.53 43.05
CA GLY A 65 55.44 -4.09 43.73
C GLY A 65 54.14 -3.42 43.30
N GLU A 66 53.03 -4.10 43.50
CA GLU A 66 51.69 -3.55 43.38
C GLU A 66 51.16 -3.23 44.78
N GLU A 67 50.70 -2.01 44.97
CA GLU A 67 49.89 -1.62 46.12
C GLU A 67 48.57 -1.09 45.57
N SER A 68 47.47 -1.76 45.93
CA SER A 68 46.15 -1.36 45.50
C SER A 68 45.15 -1.40 46.65
N LEU A 69 44.35 -0.35 46.73
CA LEU A 69 43.21 -0.24 47.62
C LEU A 69 41.94 -0.42 46.80
N THR A 70 41.17 -1.47 47.09
CA THR A 70 39.85 -1.67 46.49
C THR A 70 38.78 -1.50 47.56
N ILE A 71 37.80 -0.64 47.28
CA ILE A 71 36.65 -0.37 48.14
C ILE A 71 35.40 -0.80 47.38
N PHE A 72 34.74 -1.86 47.84
CA PHE A 72 33.42 -2.26 47.35
C PHE A 72 32.35 -1.54 48.14
N VAL A 73 31.40 -0.91 47.45
CA VAL A 73 30.34 -0.10 48.08
C VAL A 73 28.96 -0.61 47.68
N ASP A 74 28.13 -0.97 48.67
CA ASP A 74 26.71 -1.25 48.50
C ASP A 74 25.90 0.05 48.64
N LYS A 75 25.55 0.64 47.49
CA LYS A 75 24.79 1.90 47.43
C LYS A 75 23.44 1.85 48.17
N ARG A 76 22.81 0.68 48.29
CA ARG A 76 21.49 0.53 48.93
C ARG A 76 21.59 0.61 50.46
N LYS A 77 22.69 0.13 51.02
CA LYS A 77 22.98 0.18 52.47
C LYS A 77 23.57 1.52 52.89
N LEU A 78 24.23 2.23 51.97
CA LEU A 78 24.77 3.57 52.22
C LEU A 78 23.67 4.64 52.37
N SER A 79 22.53 4.47 51.67
CA SER A 79 21.42 5.44 51.67
C SER A 79 20.38 5.22 52.76
N LYS A 80 20.41 4.08 53.48
CA LYS A 80 19.51 3.85 54.62
C LYS A 80 20.02 4.65 55.81
N ARG A 81 19.46 5.84 56.00
CA ARG A 81 19.55 6.56 57.27
C ARG A 81 18.97 5.64 58.34
N SER A 82 19.74 5.36 59.39
CA SER A 82 19.25 4.67 60.59
C SER A 82 18.17 5.55 61.22
N GLU A 83 16.90 5.34 60.87
CA GLU A 83 15.79 5.87 61.66
C GLU A 83 15.66 4.99 62.91
N GLY A 84 16.27 5.47 64.00
CA GLY A 84 16.08 4.90 65.32
C GLY A 84 17.37 4.74 66.13
N SER A 85 17.92 5.85 66.64
CA SER A 85 18.34 6.00 68.05
C SER A 85 19.07 7.32 68.29
N ASP A 86 18.57 8.04 69.29
CA ASP A 86 19.16 9.08 70.14
C ASP A 86 20.26 10.03 69.63
N SER A 87 19.93 11.30 69.81
CA SER A 87 20.73 12.51 69.67
C SER A 87 21.95 12.56 70.61
N SER A 88 23.03 11.84 70.32
CA SER A 88 24.31 12.07 71.05
C SER A 88 25.61 11.62 70.37
N THR A 89 25.67 11.36 69.06
CA THR A 89 26.96 11.14 68.38
C THR A 89 27.04 11.85 67.03
N ASN A 90 27.99 12.78 66.89
CA ASN A 90 28.44 13.38 65.63
C ASN A 90 29.08 12.33 64.71
N SER A 91 28.31 11.35 64.25
CA SER A 91 28.72 10.48 63.16
C SER A 91 28.33 11.16 61.85
N SER A 92 29.30 11.79 61.20
CA SER A 92 29.14 12.31 59.85
C SER A 92 28.60 11.19 58.96
N ALA A 93 27.38 11.36 58.45
CA ALA A 93 26.80 10.42 57.50
C ALA A 93 27.79 10.15 56.37
N VAL A 94 28.14 8.88 56.16
CA VAL A 94 29.16 8.50 55.18
C VAL A 94 28.54 8.60 53.79
N THR A 95 28.95 9.61 53.02
CA THR A 95 28.54 9.80 51.62
C THR A 95 29.52 9.13 50.67
N LEU A 96 29.11 8.94 49.41
CA LEU A 96 29.99 8.40 48.37
C LEU A 96 31.21 9.31 48.12
N GLU A 97 31.03 10.63 48.27
CA GLU A 97 32.08 11.63 48.12
C GLU A 97 33.16 11.51 49.20
N THR A 98 32.78 11.21 50.45
CA THR A 98 33.77 11.02 51.52
C THR A 98 34.60 9.75 51.31
N LEU A 99 34.01 8.69 50.74
CA LEU A 99 34.76 7.48 50.35
C LEU A 99 35.74 7.75 49.21
N HIS A 100 35.35 8.57 48.22
CA HIS A 100 36.25 8.99 47.14
C HIS A 100 37.41 9.85 47.67
N GLN A 101 37.15 10.77 48.59
CA GLN A 101 38.20 11.55 49.24
C GLN A 101 39.15 10.67 50.06
N LEU A 102 38.61 9.70 50.81
CA LEU A 102 39.42 8.74 51.58
C LEU A 102 40.30 7.87 50.67
N ALA A 103 39.76 7.42 49.54
CA ALA A 103 40.52 6.69 48.53
C ALA A 103 41.64 7.54 47.92
N ALA A 104 41.39 8.83 47.66
CA ALA A 104 42.41 9.75 47.16
C ALA A 104 43.52 10.01 48.19
N SER A 105 43.17 10.07 49.47
CA SER A 105 44.14 10.27 50.56
C SER A 105 44.97 9.03 50.91
N TYR A 106 44.60 7.83 50.42
CA TYR A 106 45.27 6.58 50.79
C TYR A 106 46.77 6.57 50.48
N PHE A 107 47.16 7.07 49.31
CA PHE A 107 48.58 7.13 48.91
C PHE A 107 49.37 8.27 49.61
N ILE A 108 48.68 9.15 50.33
CA ILE A 108 49.29 10.26 51.08
C ILE A 108 49.45 9.89 52.56
N ASP A 109 48.41 9.30 53.16
CA ASP A 109 48.38 8.91 54.57
C ASP A 109 47.64 7.56 54.74
N ARG A 110 48.39 6.48 54.48
CA ARG A 110 47.88 5.11 54.39
C ARG A 110 47.25 4.62 55.70
N ASP A 111 47.94 4.81 56.82
CA ASP A 111 47.56 4.19 58.09
C ASP A 111 46.30 4.85 58.67
N SER A 112 46.16 6.18 58.52
CA SER A 112 44.98 6.88 59.01
C SER A 112 43.76 6.59 58.14
N THR A 113 43.94 6.51 56.82
CA THR A 113 42.87 6.24 55.86
C THR A 113 42.34 4.82 55.97
N LEU A 114 43.21 3.82 56.10
CA LEU A 114 42.79 2.43 56.33
C LEU A 114 42.05 2.26 57.65
N ARG A 115 42.52 2.87 58.74
CA ARG A 115 41.79 2.83 60.02
C ARG A 115 40.40 3.42 59.86
N ARG A 116 40.28 4.56 59.19
CA ARG A 116 38.99 5.23 58.95
C ARG A 116 38.07 4.40 58.06
N LEU A 117 38.61 3.80 57.01
CA LEU A 117 37.88 2.90 56.10
C LEU A 117 37.42 1.62 56.81
N HIS A 118 38.23 1.01 57.69
CA HIS A 118 37.83 -0.13 58.50
C HIS A 118 36.77 0.24 59.54
N HIS A 119 36.89 1.42 60.18
CA HIS A 119 35.83 1.91 61.06
C HIS A 119 34.49 2.07 60.32
N ILE A 120 34.50 2.61 59.10
CA ILE A 120 33.29 2.73 58.28
C ILE A 120 32.77 1.35 57.87
N GLN A 121 33.65 0.42 57.50
CA GLN A 121 33.28 -0.97 57.16
C GLN A 121 32.57 -1.67 58.33
N ILE A 122 33.08 -1.52 59.55
CA ILE A 122 32.49 -2.12 60.76
C ILE A 122 31.18 -1.42 61.13
N ALA A 123 31.15 -0.08 61.11
CA ALA A 123 30.00 0.70 61.56
C ALA A 123 28.80 0.61 60.60
N SER A 124 29.04 0.54 59.29
CA SER A 124 27.99 0.62 58.28
C SER A 124 27.70 -0.72 57.61
N THR A 125 28.67 -1.64 57.53
CA THR A 125 28.64 -2.85 56.68
C THR A 125 28.34 -2.59 55.19
N ALA A 126 28.19 -1.33 54.77
CA ALA A 126 27.91 -0.94 53.40
C ALA A 126 29.16 -0.90 52.53
N ILE A 127 30.35 -1.00 53.13
CA ILE A 127 31.61 -1.06 52.38
C ILE A 127 32.41 -2.31 52.75
N LYS A 128 33.15 -2.85 51.80
CA LYS A 128 34.18 -3.87 52.02
C LYS A 128 35.49 -3.38 51.44
N VAL A 129 36.51 -3.30 52.27
CA VAL A 129 37.81 -2.73 51.93
C VAL A 129 38.82 -3.86 51.85
N THR A 130 39.57 -3.90 50.75
CA THR A 130 40.65 -4.86 50.52
C THR A 130 41.88 -4.12 50.06
N GLU A 131 42.91 -4.11 50.91
CA GLU A 131 44.27 -3.70 50.57
C GLU A 131 45.02 -4.91 50.03
N THR A 132 45.64 -4.78 48.87
CA THR A 132 46.58 -5.78 48.35
C THR A 132 47.94 -5.12 48.17
N ARG A 133 48.97 -5.77 48.73
CA ARG A 133 50.35 -5.35 48.58
C ARG A 133 51.18 -6.56 48.18
N THR A 134 51.78 -6.50 47.01
CA THR A 134 52.64 -7.56 46.49
C THR A 134 53.96 -6.93 46.06
N GLY A 135 55.09 -7.56 46.36
CA GLY A 135 56.40 -7.03 45.99
C GLY A 135 57.51 -8.07 46.19
N PRO A 136 58.60 -8.00 45.41
CA PRO A 136 59.63 -9.04 45.39
C PRO A 136 60.61 -9.02 46.58
N LEU A 137 60.59 -7.98 47.42
CA LEU A 137 61.51 -7.81 48.56
C LEU A 137 60.73 -7.81 49.87
N GLY A 138 60.42 -9.00 50.39
CA GLY A 138 59.96 -9.19 51.76
C GLY A 138 61.16 -9.41 52.68
N CYS A 139 61.78 -8.34 53.19
CA CYS A 139 62.70 -8.48 54.32
C CYS A 139 61.84 -8.61 55.59
N SER A 140 61.94 -9.76 56.25
CA SER A 140 61.10 -10.23 57.35
C SER A 140 61.28 -9.51 58.70
N ASN A 141 61.91 -8.33 58.75
CA ASN A 141 62.01 -7.55 59.98
C ASN A 141 61.02 -6.39 59.94
N TYR A 142 59.98 -6.52 60.77
CA TYR A 142 58.86 -5.60 60.93
C TYR A 142 59.24 -4.20 61.43
N ASP A 143 60.48 -3.98 61.86
CA ASP A 143 60.88 -2.78 62.60
C ASP A 143 61.29 -1.58 61.73
N ASN A 144 61.39 -1.73 60.39
CA ASN A 144 61.69 -0.61 59.48
C ASN A 144 60.78 -0.60 58.24
N LEU A 145 59.47 -0.50 58.48
CA LEU A 145 58.41 -0.41 57.45
C LEU A 145 58.55 0.78 56.48
N ASP A 146 59.31 1.82 56.84
CA ASP A 146 59.54 2.98 55.97
C ASP A 146 60.45 2.69 54.77
N SER A 147 61.31 1.67 54.88
CA SER A 147 62.20 1.23 53.80
C SER A 147 61.55 0.21 52.85
N VAL A 148 60.39 -0.33 53.21
CA VAL A 148 59.68 -1.37 52.45
C VAL A 148 58.72 -0.76 51.45
N SER A 149 58.64 0.57 51.32
CA SER A 149 57.74 1.21 50.38
C SER A 149 58.04 0.67 48.98
N SER A 150 57.16 -0.23 48.53
CA SER A 150 57.23 -0.94 47.27
C SER A 150 57.45 0.13 46.22
N VAL A 151 58.43 -0.07 45.34
CA VAL A 151 58.57 0.78 44.15
C VAL A 151 57.19 0.77 43.49
N LEU A 152 56.42 1.85 43.67
CA LEU A 152 55.07 1.99 43.16
C LEU A 152 55.23 2.25 41.68
N VAL A 153 55.30 1.17 40.91
CA VAL A 153 55.47 1.26 39.47
C VAL A 153 54.08 1.41 38.82
N GLN A 154 53.47 2.58 39.00
CA GLN A 154 52.30 3.03 38.24
C GLN A 154 52.69 3.82 36.97
N SER A 155 53.88 3.60 36.42
CA SER A 155 54.24 4.19 35.12
C SER A 155 53.80 3.28 33.96
N PRO A 156 53.26 3.79 32.85
CA PRO A 156 52.91 2.99 31.66
C PRO A 156 54.14 2.33 30.97
N GLU A 157 55.35 2.61 31.45
CA GLU A 157 56.64 2.06 31.01
C GLU A 157 56.96 0.68 31.65
N ASN A 158 56.17 0.21 32.61
CA ASN A 158 56.41 -1.03 33.37
C ASN A 158 55.93 -2.31 32.68
N LYS A 159 55.95 -2.32 31.35
CA LYS A 159 55.44 -3.46 30.58
C LYS A 159 56.44 -4.60 30.65
N ILE A 160 55.99 -5.74 31.16
CA ILE A 160 56.68 -7.02 31.02
C ILE A 160 56.83 -7.28 29.53
N GLN A 161 58.06 -7.26 29.02
CA GLN A 161 58.36 -7.65 27.66
C GLN A 161 58.59 -9.16 27.63
N LEU A 162 57.68 -9.87 26.99
CA LEU A 162 57.77 -11.32 26.81
C LEU A 162 58.21 -11.63 25.38
N GLN A 163 59.05 -12.65 25.24
CA GLN A 163 59.39 -13.23 23.94
C GLN A 163 59.01 -14.71 23.95
N GLY A 164 58.51 -15.19 22.82
CA GLY A 164 58.07 -16.58 22.68
C GLY A 164 59.23 -17.55 22.84
N LEU A 165 59.02 -18.63 23.61
CA LEU A 165 60.03 -19.64 23.91
C LEU A 165 60.50 -20.39 22.65
N GLN A 166 59.69 -20.41 21.58
CA GLN A 166 60.08 -20.99 20.29
C GLN A 166 61.39 -20.40 19.77
N VAL A 167 61.67 -19.14 20.09
CA VAL A 167 62.86 -18.44 19.63
C VAL A 167 64.13 -19.11 20.14
N ILE A 168 64.14 -19.70 21.34
CA ILE A 168 65.33 -20.37 21.91
C ILE A 168 65.37 -21.88 21.62
N LEU A 169 64.32 -22.44 21.01
CA LEU A 169 64.26 -23.86 20.66
C LEU A 169 64.97 -24.15 19.33
N PRO A 170 65.47 -25.38 19.14
CA PRO A 170 65.98 -25.84 17.84
C PRO A 170 64.96 -25.64 16.72
N GLU A 171 65.42 -25.27 15.51
CA GLU A 171 64.56 -24.93 14.36
C GLU A 171 63.47 -25.97 14.08
N TYR A 172 63.83 -27.25 14.13
CA TYR A 172 62.89 -28.36 13.87
C TYR A 172 61.74 -28.46 14.89
N LEU A 173 61.86 -27.85 16.08
CA LEU A 173 60.83 -27.84 17.12
C LEU A 173 60.00 -26.56 17.12
N GLN A 174 60.42 -25.49 16.45
CA GLN A 174 59.80 -24.18 16.60
C GLN A 174 58.33 -24.20 16.14
N GLU A 175 58.06 -24.74 14.95
CA GLU A 175 56.71 -24.82 14.40
C GLU A 175 55.79 -25.71 15.24
N HIS A 176 56.26 -26.91 15.61
CA HIS A 176 55.50 -27.84 16.46
C HIS A 176 55.25 -27.27 17.85
N PHE A 177 56.19 -26.51 18.41
CA PHE A 177 56.01 -25.81 19.68
C PHE A 177 54.95 -24.72 19.58
N VAL A 178 54.94 -23.93 18.51
CA VAL A 178 53.90 -22.91 18.28
C VAL A 178 52.53 -23.58 18.16
N GLN A 179 52.41 -24.66 17.38
CA GLN A 179 51.15 -25.40 17.25
C GLN A 179 50.68 -26.00 18.58
N ALA A 180 51.58 -26.61 19.35
CA ALA A 180 51.28 -27.14 20.68
C ALA A 180 50.88 -26.01 21.66
N ALA A 181 51.56 -24.87 21.62
CA ALA A 181 51.27 -23.70 22.45
C ALA A 181 49.91 -23.10 22.12
N LEU A 182 49.55 -22.98 20.84
CA LEU A 182 48.23 -22.51 20.42
C LEU A 182 47.14 -23.52 20.79
N SER A 183 47.40 -24.82 20.69
CA SER A 183 46.45 -25.86 21.13
C SER A 183 46.25 -25.84 22.66
N TYR A 184 47.32 -25.56 23.42
CA TYR A 184 47.24 -25.42 24.87
C TYR A 184 46.50 -24.15 25.30
N ILE A 185 46.80 -22.99 24.68
CA ILE A 185 46.23 -21.69 25.07
C ILE A 185 44.83 -21.45 24.49
N ALA A 186 44.64 -21.68 23.19
CA ALA A 186 43.39 -21.34 22.51
C ALA A 186 42.33 -22.43 22.67
N CYS A 187 42.73 -23.70 22.79
CA CYS A 187 41.83 -24.84 22.92
C CYS A 187 41.81 -25.44 24.32
N ASN A 188 42.43 -24.80 25.32
CA ASN A 188 42.54 -25.30 26.69
C ASN A 188 43.00 -26.77 26.81
N SER A 189 43.81 -27.26 25.86
CA SER A 189 44.20 -28.67 25.72
C SER A 189 43.06 -29.70 25.50
N GLU A 190 41.87 -29.23 25.14
CA GLU A 190 40.70 -30.07 24.82
C GLU A 190 40.64 -30.50 23.34
N GLY A 191 41.55 -29.97 22.52
CA GLY A 191 41.64 -30.24 21.08
C GLY A 191 42.92 -29.70 20.44
N GLU A 192 43.02 -29.89 19.13
CA GLU A 192 44.15 -29.42 18.30
C GLU A 192 43.79 -28.14 17.56
N PHE A 193 44.68 -27.14 17.55
CA PHE A 193 44.45 -25.88 16.85
C PHE A 193 44.74 -26.01 15.35
N ILE A 194 43.75 -25.68 14.51
CA ILE A 194 43.82 -25.80 13.05
C ILE A 194 43.33 -24.51 12.40
N CYS A 195 44.07 -24.02 11.41
CA CYS A 195 43.66 -22.91 10.55
C CYS A 195 43.50 -23.40 9.10
N LYS A 196 42.35 -23.13 8.47
CA LYS A 196 42.11 -23.34 7.04
C LYS A 196 41.37 -22.12 6.48
N ASP A 197 41.78 -21.63 5.31
CA ASP A 197 41.11 -20.54 4.59
C ASP A 197 40.83 -19.29 5.44
N ASN A 198 41.82 -18.84 6.22
CA ASN A 198 41.71 -17.71 7.17
C ASN A 198 40.71 -17.91 8.33
N ASP A 199 40.21 -19.12 8.56
CA ASP A 199 39.38 -19.48 9.70
C ASP A 199 40.15 -20.46 10.61
N CYS A 200 40.30 -20.12 11.88
CA CYS A 200 41.05 -20.91 12.86
C CYS A 200 40.14 -21.42 13.97
N TRP A 201 40.27 -22.69 14.35
CA TRP A 201 39.44 -23.33 15.36
C TRP A 201 40.12 -24.53 16.02
N CYS A 202 39.51 -25.03 17.08
CA CYS A 202 39.97 -26.24 17.76
C CYS A 202 39.25 -27.47 17.18
N GLN A 203 40.01 -28.43 16.65
CA GLN A 203 39.47 -29.76 16.41
C GLN A 203 39.30 -30.45 17.77
N CYS A 204 38.06 -30.46 18.25
CA CYS A 204 37.72 -30.99 19.56
C CYS A 204 37.96 -32.49 19.66
N GLY A 205 38.53 -32.92 20.79
CA GLY A 205 38.66 -34.33 21.12
C GLY A 205 37.31 -34.99 21.41
N PRO A 206 37.19 -36.32 21.33
CA PRO A 206 35.93 -37.03 21.57
C PRO A 206 35.40 -36.89 23.00
N LYS A 207 36.26 -36.55 23.96
CA LYS A 207 35.88 -36.29 25.36
C LYS A 207 35.28 -34.89 25.58
N PHE A 208 35.54 -33.96 24.67
CA PHE A 208 35.17 -32.55 24.79
C PHE A 208 34.59 -32.03 23.46
N PRO A 209 33.46 -32.57 22.97
CA PRO A 209 32.91 -32.22 21.65
C PRO A 209 32.58 -30.73 21.49
N GLU A 210 32.43 -30.01 22.60
CA GLU A 210 32.01 -28.61 22.64
C GLU A 210 33.14 -27.65 23.01
N CYS A 211 34.41 -28.05 22.82
CA CYS A 211 35.60 -27.27 23.19
C CYS A 211 35.66 -25.86 22.57
N ASN A 212 35.01 -25.64 21.42
CA ASN A 212 34.92 -24.33 20.77
C ASN A 212 33.79 -23.45 21.31
N CYS A 213 32.99 -23.92 22.26
CA CYS A 213 31.74 -23.27 22.64
C CYS A 213 31.85 -22.46 23.94
N PRO A 214 31.86 -21.11 23.87
CA PRO A 214 31.93 -20.28 25.06
C PRO A 214 30.55 -20.10 25.70
N TYR A 215 30.14 -21.08 26.52
CA TYR A 215 28.80 -21.13 27.13
C TYR A 215 28.40 -19.87 27.89
N MET A 216 29.31 -19.36 28.74
CA MET A 216 29.05 -18.17 29.55
C MET A 216 28.85 -16.92 28.68
N ASP A 217 29.63 -16.78 27.60
CA ASP A 217 29.49 -15.64 26.69
C ASP A 217 28.20 -15.72 25.87
N ILE A 218 27.84 -16.92 25.39
CA ILE A 218 26.57 -17.14 24.67
C ILE A 218 25.40 -16.81 25.59
N GLN A 219 25.39 -17.32 26.82
CA GLN A 219 24.33 -17.02 27.80
C GLN A 219 24.26 -15.51 28.11
N ALA A 220 25.39 -14.84 28.29
CA ALA A 220 25.43 -13.40 28.51
C ALA A 220 24.86 -12.60 27.32
N MET A 221 25.08 -13.06 26.09
CA MET A 221 24.48 -12.44 24.89
C MET A 221 22.98 -12.72 24.80
N GLU A 222 22.52 -13.92 25.15
CA GLU A 222 21.08 -14.27 25.22
C GLU A 222 20.36 -13.42 26.28
N GLU A 223 20.92 -13.29 27.49
CA GLU A 223 20.40 -12.42 28.55
C GLU A 223 20.38 -10.95 28.13
N ASN A 224 21.40 -10.49 27.39
CA ASN A 224 21.41 -9.15 26.84
C ASN A 224 20.30 -8.92 25.79
N LEU A 225 19.99 -9.92 24.95
CA LEU A 225 18.86 -9.87 24.02
C LEU A 225 17.52 -9.84 24.77
N LEU A 226 17.36 -10.63 25.82
CA LEU A 226 16.18 -10.59 26.69
C LEU A 226 15.99 -9.20 27.31
N ARG A 227 17.04 -8.63 27.89
CA ARG A 227 17.02 -7.27 28.44
C ARG A 227 16.66 -6.22 27.38
N ILE A 228 17.16 -6.35 26.15
CA ILE A 228 16.76 -5.45 25.05
C ILE A 228 15.25 -5.58 24.79
N SER A 229 14.71 -6.80 24.74
CA SER A 229 13.27 -7.02 24.58
C SER A 229 12.44 -6.44 25.73
N GLU A 230 12.91 -6.53 26.97
CA GLU A 230 12.25 -5.92 28.13
C GLU A 230 12.25 -4.39 28.03
N THR A 231 13.40 -3.78 27.70
CA THR A 231 13.48 -2.32 27.49
C THR A 231 12.61 -1.85 26.32
N TRP A 232 12.49 -2.67 25.27
CA TRP A 232 11.61 -2.39 24.14
C TRP A 232 10.15 -2.33 24.57
N ASN A 233 9.70 -3.29 25.39
CA ASN A 233 8.34 -3.31 25.92
C ASN A 233 8.10 -2.14 26.88
N ALA A 234 9.07 -1.80 27.74
CA ALA A 234 8.99 -0.67 28.64
C ALA A 234 8.78 0.66 27.89
N TYR A 235 9.55 0.93 26.83
CA TYR A 235 9.36 2.14 26.02
C TYR A 235 7.99 2.20 25.32
N ASN A 236 7.46 1.05 24.88
CA ASN A 236 6.11 1.01 24.33
C ASN A 236 5.04 1.35 25.37
N SER A 237 5.15 0.79 26.57
CA SER A 237 4.23 1.09 27.68
C SER A 237 4.35 2.55 28.11
N GLU A 238 5.57 3.09 28.21
CA GLU A 238 5.81 4.49 28.57
C GLU A 238 5.24 5.47 27.53
N PHE A 239 5.25 5.11 26.25
CA PHE A 239 4.59 5.90 25.21
C PHE A 239 3.07 5.87 25.35
N GLU A 240 2.48 4.69 25.56
CA GLU A 240 1.03 4.51 25.75
C GLU A 240 0.51 5.21 27.02
N GLU A 241 1.31 5.24 28.08
CA GLU A 241 0.97 5.90 29.35
C GLU A 241 1.32 7.39 29.39
N SER A 242 2.01 7.91 28.37
CA SER A 242 2.45 9.31 28.32
C SER A 242 1.29 10.30 28.34
N ASP A 243 1.52 11.47 28.94
CA ASP A 243 0.52 12.53 28.99
C ASP A 243 0.20 13.06 27.59
N GLU A 244 1.18 13.08 26.68
CA GLU A 244 0.97 13.46 25.28
C GLU A 244 -0.01 12.51 24.57
N PHE A 245 0.14 11.18 24.76
CA PHE A 245 -0.79 10.20 24.20
C PHE A 245 -2.20 10.38 24.78
N LYS A 246 -2.33 10.52 26.09
CA LYS A 246 -3.63 10.74 26.76
C LYS A 246 -4.28 12.06 26.35
N LEU A 247 -3.51 13.12 26.17
CA LEU A 247 -4.00 14.43 25.72
C LEU A 247 -4.45 14.38 24.26
N PHE A 248 -3.68 13.72 23.39
CA PHE A 248 -4.08 13.49 22.00
C PHE A 248 -5.41 12.74 21.93
N MET A 249 -5.55 11.64 22.68
CA MET A 249 -6.80 10.88 22.78
C MET A 249 -7.99 11.74 23.22
N LYS A 250 -7.81 12.66 24.17
CA LYS A 250 -8.86 13.59 24.63
C LYS A 250 -9.24 14.66 23.61
N ARG A 251 -8.33 15.02 22.71
CA ARG A 251 -8.57 16.03 21.66
C ARG A 251 -9.29 15.45 20.44
N LEU A 252 -9.32 14.12 20.29
CA LEU A 252 -9.96 13.47 19.16
C LEU A 252 -11.49 13.71 19.18
N PRO A 253 -12.09 14.06 18.03
CA PRO A 253 -13.53 14.23 17.93
C PRO A 253 -14.28 12.92 18.20
N VAL A 254 -15.27 12.97 19.10
CA VAL A 254 -16.14 11.84 19.48
C VAL A 254 -17.57 11.98 18.95
N ASN A 255 -17.80 12.96 18.09
CA ASN A 255 -19.09 13.28 17.49
C ASN A 255 -19.37 12.48 16.20
N TYR A 256 -18.33 11.95 15.55
CA TYR A 256 -18.43 11.11 14.36
C TYR A 256 -17.31 10.05 14.36
N PHE A 257 -17.41 9.07 13.48
CA PHE A 257 -16.43 7.98 13.37
C PHE A 257 -15.12 8.47 12.73
N LEU A 258 -13.99 8.01 13.26
CA LEU A 258 -12.66 8.35 12.78
C LEU A 258 -11.99 7.14 12.14
N ASN A 259 -11.80 7.22 10.82
CA ASN A 259 -11.00 6.26 10.08
C ASN A 259 -9.50 6.43 10.38
N THR A 260 -8.69 5.43 10.04
CA THR A 260 -7.23 5.50 10.27
C THR A 260 -6.59 6.72 9.60
N SER A 261 -7.09 7.14 8.44
CA SER A 261 -6.56 8.30 7.71
C SER A 261 -6.83 9.65 8.39
N THR A 262 -8.00 9.85 9.01
CA THR A 262 -8.34 11.09 9.71
C THR A 262 -7.63 11.15 11.05
N VAL A 263 -7.49 10.03 11.75
CA VAL A 263 -6.65 9.93 12.95
C VAL A 263 -5.20 10.26 12.60
N MET A 264 -4.66 9.75 11.49
CA MET A 264 -3.31 10.08 11.03
C MET A 264 -3.15 11.56 10.68
N HIS A 265 -4.13 12.17 10.02
CA HIS A 265 -4.11 13.61 9.75
C HIS A 265 -4.08 14.44 11.06
N LEU A 266 -4.97 14.13 12.01
CA LEU A 266 -5.00 14.80 13.32
C LEU A 266 -3.72 14.56 14.12
N TRP A 267 -3.13 13.36 14.01
CA TRP A 267 -1.82 13.04 14.57
C TRP A 267 -0.76 13.99 14.02
N THR A 268 -0.65 14.12 12.68
CA THR A 268 0.37 14.97 12.05
C THR A 268 0.21 16.46 12.40
N MET A 269 -1.00 16.90 12.73
CA MET A 269 -1.28 18.27 13.17
C MET A 269 -0.88 18.53 14.63
N ASP A 270 -0.80 17.49 15.47
CA ASP A 270 -0.36 17.64 16.87
C ASP A 270 1.17 17.51 16.99
N SER A 271 1.85 18.66 17.02
CA SER A 271 3.31 18.71 17.09
C SER A 271 3.90 18.07 18.34
N ASN A 272 3.17 18.06 19.46
CA ASN A 272 3.68 17.48 20.72
C ASN A 272 3.63 15.96 20.66
N PHE A 273 2.51 15.42 20.18
CA PHE A 273 2.35 13.98 19.99
C PHE A 273 3.32 13.42 18.94
N GLN A 274 3.46 14.13 17.81
CA GLN A 274 4.39 13.77 16.75
C GLN A 274 5.84 13.71 17.27
N ARG A 275 6.30 14.71 18.04
CA ARG A 275 7.64 14.70 18.65
C ARG A 275 7.85 13.53 19.60
N ARG A 276 6.84 13.20 20.43
CA ARG A 276 6.92 12.06 21.36
C ARG A 276 7.03 10.73 20.60
N TYR A 277 6.32 10.58 19.49
CA TYR A 277 6.44 9.40 18.63
C TYR A 277 7.80 9.30 17.94
N GLU A 278 8.33 10.41 17.42
CA GLU A 278 9.67 10.44 16.81
C GLU A 278 10.77 10.05 17.83
N GLN A 279 10.63 10.45 19.10
CA GLN A 279 11.51 10.01 20.17
C GLN A 279 11.45 8.49 20.40
N LEU A 280 10.24 7.91 20.39
CA LEU A 280 10.05 6.47 20.48
C LEU A 280 10.69 5.75 19.29
N GLU A 281 10.44 6.23 18.06
CA GLU A 281 10.95 5.63 16.84
C GLU A 281 12.49 5.64 16.81
N ASN A 282 13.12 6.76 17.22
CA ASN A 282 14.57 6.88 17.29
C ASN A 282 15.17 5.94 18.35
N SER A 283 14.53 5.84 19.53
CA SER A 283 14.95 4.92 20.60
C SER A 283 14.84 3.46 20.16
N MET A 284 13.76 3.11 19.45
CA MET A 284 13.55 1.79 18.86
C MET A 284 14.59 1.46 17.79
N LYS A 285 14.90 2.39 16.88
CA LYS A 285 15.95 2.21 15.86
C LYS A 285 17.31 1.91 16.52
N GLN A 286 17.67 2.63 17.58
CA GLN A 286 18.90 2.39 18.32
C GLN A 286 18.93 1.01 18.99
N LEU A 287 17.83 0.62 19.66
CA LEU A 287 17.72 -0.71 20.28
C LEU A 287 17.77 -1.83 19.25
N PHE A 288 17.13 -1.67 18.09
CA PHE A 288 17.15 -2.64 17.01
C PHE A 288 18.56 -2.85 16.46
N LEU A 289 19.31 -1.77 16.21
CA LEU A 289 20.71 -1.86 15.77
C LEU A 289 21.60 -2.55 16.83
N LYS A 290 21.34 -2.32 18.12
CA LYS A 290 22.04 -2.99 19.22
C LYS A 290 21.69 -4.48 19.29
N ALA A 291 20.43 -4.85 19.10
CA ALA A 291 19.99 -6.23 19.02
C ALA A 291 20.64 -6.94 17.83
N GLN A 292 20.63 -6.33 16.65
CA GLN A 292 21.27 -6.87 15.45
C GLN A 292 22.76 -7.12 15.65
N LYS A 293 23.51 -6.16 16.23
CA LYS A 293 24.94 -6.37 16.57
C LYS A 293 25.15 -7.52 17.56
N THR A 294 24.26 -7.65 18.54
CA THR A 294 24.32 -8.73 19.54
C THR A 294 24.07 -10.09 18.88
N VAL A 295 23.10 -10.18 17.98
CA VAL A 295 22.81 -11.39 17.18
C VAL A 295 23.99 -11.76 16.28
N HIS A 296 24.63 -10.81 15.60
CA HIS A 296 25.83 -11.10 14.79
C HIS A 296 26.97 -11.65 15.64
N LYS A 297 27.18 -11.08 16.84
CA LYS A 297 28.19 -11.59 17.78
C LYS A 297 27.84 -12.99 18.27
N LEU A 298 26.58 -13.24 18.60
CA LEU A 298 26.06 -14.54 19.02
C LEU A 298 26.28 -15.60 17.94
N PHE A 299 25.97 -15.30 16.66
CA PHE A 299 26.27 -16.19 15.53
C PHE A 299 27.77 -16.45 15.36
N GLY A 300 28.61 -15.44 15.58
CA GLY A 300 30.06 -15.62 15.57
C GLY A 300 30.54 -16.59 16.65
N LEU A 301 30.01 -16.47 17.87
CA LEU A 301 30.33 -17.33 19.00
C LEU A 301 29.78 -18.76 18.83
N SER A 302 28.61 -18.90 18.20
CA SER A 302 27.93 -20.20 18.03
C SER A 302 28.30 -20.94 16.75
N LYS A 303 29.10 -20.36 15.84
CA LYS A 303 29.44 -20.92 14.51
C LYS A 303 29.88 -22.39 14.55
N ARG A 304 30.54 -22.81 15.63
CA ARG A 304 31.11 -24.16 15.82
C ARG A 304 30.58 -24.86 17.07
N CYS A 305 29.49 -24.35 17.65
CA CYS A 305 28.77 -24.96 18.76
C CYS A 305 27.70 -25.93 18.22
N HIS A 306 27.44 -27.01 18.94
CA HIS A 306 26.28 -27.86 18.68
C HIS A 306 24.96 -27.23 19.18
N LYS A 307 25.04 -26.38 20.21
CA LYS A 307 23.89 -25.68 20.77
C LYS A 307 23.40 -24.57 19.83
N GLN A 308 22.12 -24.62 19.48
CA GLN A 308 21.45 -23.54 18.76
C GLN A 308 21.13 -22.40 19.73
N PRO A 309 21.57 -21.17 19.47
CA PRO A 309 21.31 -20.07 20.39
C PRO A 309 19.87 -19.58 20.25
N LEU A 310 19.27 -19.15 21.35
CA LEU A 310 17.89 -18.66 21.39
C LEU A 310 17.84 -17.19 20.94
N ILE A 311 17.36 -16.96 19.72
CA ILE A 311 17.25 -15.62 19.14
C ILE A 311 15.77 -15.20 19.11
N ARG A 312 15.40 -14.23 19.96
CA ARG A 312 14.10 -13.55 19.88
C ARG A 312 14.34 -12.08 19.60
N MET A 313 14.03 -11.66 18.37
CA MET A 313 14.15 -10.26 17.98
C MET A 313 12.89 -9.48 18.36
N PRO A 314 13.01 -8.25 18.86
CA PRO A 314 11.86 -7.40 19.09
C PRO A 314 11.19 -7.05 17.74
N ARG A 315 9.86 -7.15 17.69
CA ARG A 315 9.08 -6.78 16.50
C ARG A 315 8.78 -5.29 16.51
N GLN A 316 9.16 -4.58 15.45
CA GLN A 316 8.84 -3.17 15.31
C GLN A 316 7.33 -2.96 15.13
N ARG A 317 6.75 -2.09 15.96
CA ARG A 317 5.37 -1.63 15.82
C ARG A 317 5.35 -0.48 14.82
N SER A 318 4.66 -0.66 13.70
CA SER A 318 4.48 0.39 12.69
C SER A 318 3.54 1.49 13.19
N SER A 319 3.48 2.62 12.48
CA SER A 319 2.45 3.64 12.71
C SER A 319 1.04 3.05 12.66
N ASN A 320 0.80 2.13 11.72
CA ASN A 320 -0.50 1.46 11.57
C ASN A 320 -0.91 0.65 12.81
N TYR A 321 0.04 0.02 13.50
CA TYR A 321 -0.23 -0.65 14.78
C TYR A 321 -0.79 0.36 15.81
N TRP A 322 -0.18 1.55 15.90
CA TRP A 322 -0.61 2.57 16.85
C TRP A 322 -1.94 3.22 16.46
N LEU A 323 -2.21 3.40 15.17
CA LEU A 323 -3.51 3.86 14.69
C LEU A 323 -4.62 2.87 15.07
N ASN A 324 -4.40 1.57 14.85
CA ASN A 324 -5.34 0.53 15.27
C ASN A 324 -5.48 0.47 16.79
N ARG A 325 -4.38 0.71 17.53
CA ARG A 325 -4.41 0.80 19.00
C ARG A 325 -5.25 1.98 19.47
N ILE A 326 -5.13 3.15 18.83
CA ILE A 326 -5.95 4.34 19.10
C ILE A 326 -7.43 4.06 18.81
N GLN A 327 -7.77 3.49 17.65
CA GLN A 327 -9.15 3.10 17.34
C GLN A 327 -9.70 2.08 18.34
N SER A 328 -8.87 1.14 18.80
CA SER A 328 -9.25 0.18 19.84
C SER A 328 -9.56 0.87 21.17
N PHE A 329 -8.81 1.91 21.54
CA PHE A 329 -9.13 2.73 22.71
C PHE A 329 -10.42 3.55 22.56
N LEU A 330 -10.75 3.99 21.34
CA LEU A 330 -11.97 4.75 21.06
C LEU A 330 -13.22 3.86 21.04
N TYR A 331 -13.13 2.68 20.42
CA TYR A 331 -14.30 1.87 20.07
C TYR A 331 -14.37 0.51 20.76
N CYS A 332 -13.27 0.01 21.33
CA CYS A 332 -13.20 -1.32 21.94
C CYS A 332 -12.70 -1.27 23.38
N ASN A 333 -13.15 -0.26 24.14
CA ASN A 333 -12.74 -0.03 25.51
C ASN A 333 -13.96 0.21 26.40
N GLU A 334 -14.74 -0.85 26.61
CA GLU A 334 -15.82 -0.88 27.60
C GLU A 334 -15.43 -1.77 28.79
N ASN A 335 -15.88 -1.40 29.99
CA ASN A 335 -15.65 -2.14 31.24
C ASN A 335 -14.16 -2.34 31.64
N GLY A 336 -13.25 -1.51 31.10
CA GLY A 336 -11.81 -1.58 31.41
C GLY A 336 -11.06 -2.71 30.69
N LEU A 337 -11.71 -3.40 29.74
CA LEU A 337 -11.10 -4.43 28.91
C LEU A 337 -10.87 -3.87 27.50
N LEU A 338 -9.60 -3.74 27.11
CA LEU A 338 -9.22 -3.27 25.78
C LEU A 338 -9.24 -4.43 24.78
N GLY A 339 -10.15 -4.36 23.81
CA GLY A 339 -10.19 -5.24 22.65
C GLY A 339 -9.31 -4.75 21.50
N SER A 340 -9.38 -5.45 20.35
CA SER A 340 -8.76 -5.01 19.09
C SER A 340 -9.86 -4.68 18.07
N PHE A 341 -9.85 -3.44 17.58
CA PHE A 341 -10.77 -2.96 16.56
C PHE A 341 -10.33 -3.37 15.15
N SER A 342 -11.29 -3.74 14.31
CA SER A 342 -11.13 -3.99 12.87
C SER A 342 -11.93 -2.96 12.09
N GLU A 343 -11.25 -2.13 11.30
CA GLU A 343 -11.88 -1.10 10.46
C GLU A 343 -12.67 -1.72 9.29
N ASP A 344 -12.25 -2.85 8.73
CA ASP A 344 -12.95 -3.47 7.58
C ASP A 344 -14.34 -4.01 7.96
N THR A 345 -14.46 -4.53 9.18
CA THR A 345 -15.68 -5.16 9.68
C THR A 345 -16.45 -4.27 10.67
N HIS A 346 -15.88 -3.14 11.08
CA HIS A 346 -16.36 -2.30 12.18
C HIS A 346 -16.68 -3.10 13.45
N THR A 347 -15.86 -4.11 13.77
CA THR A 347 -16.06 -4.98 14.93
C THR A 347 -14.85 -4.99 15.86
N CYS A 348 -15.12 -5.19 17.15
CA CYS A 348 -14.14 -5.42 18.20
C CYS A 348 -13.93 -6.92 18.41
N THR A 349 -12.68 -7.31 18.62
CA THR A 349 -12.32 -8.64 19.10
C THR A 349 -11.86 -8.53 20.55
N CYS A 350 -12.58 -9.20 21.46
CA CYS A 350 -12.37 -9.07 22.90
C CYS A 350 -11.50 -10.22 23.44
N PRO A 351 -10.62 -9.98 24.42
CA PRO A 351 -9.91 -11.07 25.09
C PRO A 351 -10.88 -11.96 25.88
N ASN A 352 -10.66 -13.28 25.86
CA ASN A 352 -11.32 -14.30 26.71
C ASN A 352 -12.83 -14.59 26.49
N ASP A 353 -13.32 -14.70 25.25
CA ASP A 353 -14.71 -15.14 24.94
C ASP A 353 -15.83 -14.38 25.68
N GLN A 354 -15.56 -13.16 26.18
CA GLN A 354 -16.58 -12.31 26.79
C GLN A 354 -17.39 -11.55 25.73
N VAL A 355 -18.69 -11.38 26.01
CA VAL A 355 -19.73 -11.09 25.00
C VAL A 355 -19.73 -9.65 24.48
N ALA A 356 -19.11 -8.66 25.15
CA ALA A 356 -19.02 -7.31 24.60
C ALA A 356 -17.91 -6.45 25.24
N CYS A 357 -16.88 -6.14 24.45
CA CYS A 357 -15.99 -4.98 24.65
C CYS A 357 -16.30 -3.86 23.62
N HIS A 358 -17.44 -3.97 22.94
CA HIS A 358 -17.85 -3.06 21.87
C HIS A 358 -18.41 -1.77 22.45
N GLY A 359 -17.71 -0.65 22.20
CA GLY A 359 -18.26 0.68 22.39
C GLY A 359 -19.26 1.06 21.29
N PHE A 360 -20.08 2.08 21.56
CA PHE A 360 -20.96 2.67 20.56
C PHE A 360 -20.16 3.27 19.40
N LEU A 361 -20.37 2.74 18.20
CA LEU A 361 -19.75 3.24 16.97
C LEU A 361 -20.55 4.44 16.43
N PRO A 362 -19.96 5.64 16.35
CA PRO A 362 -20.62 6.81 15.78
C PRO A 362 -20.84 6.67 14.27
N CYS A 363 -21.68 7.53 13.69
CA CYS A 363 -21.91 7.56 12.25
C CYS A 363 -20.68 8.05 11.48
N THR A 364 -20.54 7.63 10.21
CA THR A 364 -19.44 8.03 9.32
C THR A 364 -19.79 9.32 8.56
N VAL A 365 -18.89 10.32 8.58
CA VAL A 365 -19.10 11.65 7.94
C VAL A 365 -17.87 12.01 7.09
N GLY A 366 -18.08 12.61 5.92
CA GLY A 366 -17.03 13.07 4.99
C GLY A 366 -17.54 13.33 3.56
N ASP A 367 -16.66 13.86 2.70
CA ASP A 367 -16.94 14.31 1.31
C ASP A 367 -17.30 13.18 0.31
N GLY A 368 -17.57 11.98 0.80
CA GLY A 368 -18.02 10.83 0.02
C GLY A 368 -18.87 9.82 0.79
N SER A 369 -19.21 10.09 2.06
CA SER A 369 -20.14 9.26 2.84
C SER A 369 -21.57 9.72 2.62
N ALA A 370 -22.55 8.82 2.78
CA ALA A 370 -23.96 9.19 2.63
C ALA A 370 -24.44 10.20 3.70
N CYS A 371 -23.81 10.21 4.87
CA CYS A 371 -24.16 11.06 6.01
C CYS A 371 -23.31 12.34 6.08
N LEU A 372 -23.98 13.48 6.27
CA LEU A 372 -23.40 14.82 6.44
C LEU A 372 -23.16 15.16 7.92
N SER A 373 -24.06 14.76 8.82
CA SER A 373 -23.88 14.96 10.27
C SER A 373 -24.55 13.86 11.09
N CYS A 374 -23.91 13.40 12.17
CA CYS A 374 -24.54 12.46 13.11
C CYS A 374 -25.65 13.13 13.92
N ALA A 375 -26.67 12.34 14.31
CA ALA A 375 -27.75 12.84 15.16
C ALA A 375 -27.25 13.11 16.59
N LEU A 376 -27.75 14.19 17.21
CA LEU A 376 -27.37 14.60 18.57
C LEU A 376 -27.85 13.62 19.64
N ASP A 377 -29.05 13.04 19.45
CA ASP A 377 -29.69 12.14 20.43
C ASP A 377 -29.13 10.70 20.36
N ASN A 378 -28.75 10.24 19.17
CA ASN A 378 -28.17 8.92 18.97
C ASN A 378 -27.09 8.97 17.89
N ARG A 379 -25.83 9.08 18.33
CA ARG A 379 -24.66 9.26 17.45
C ARG A 379 -24.40 8.10 16.49
N THR A 380 -25.03 6.94 16.70
CA THR A 380 -24.97 5.80 15.77
C THR A 380 -25.78 6.04 14.49
N ARG A 381 -26.70 7.01 14.50
CA ARG A 381 -27.58 7.34 13.38
C ARG A 381 -27.13 8.64 12.72
N CYS A 382 -27.41 8.72 11.42
CA CYS A 382 -27.27 9.94 10.69
C CYS A 382 -28.41 10.93 11.03
N GLY A 383 -28.08 12.20 11.19
CA GLY A 383 -29.02 13.31 11.42
C GLY A 383 -29.29 14.15 10.17
N SER A 384 -28.33 14.25 9.24
CA SER A 384 -28.51 14.91 7.93
C SER A 384 -27.66 14.23 6.85
N CYS A 385 -28.13 14.19 5.61
CA CYS A 385 -27.47 13.49 4.50
C CYS A 385 -26.76 14.45 3.54
N ASN A 386 -25.72 13.95 2.86
CA ASN A 386 -25.08 14.69 1.77
C ASN A 386 -26.03 14.81 0.56
N THR A 387 -25.81 15.81 -0.29
CA THR A 387 -26.63 16.06 -1.49
C THR A 387 -26.73 14.80 -2.37
N GLY A 388 -27.95 14.43 -2.78
CA GLY A 388 -28.22 13.18 -3.51
C GLY A 388 -28.52 11.96 -2.62
N TYR A 389 -28.66 12.14 -1.30
CA TYR A 389 -29.07 11.11 -0.35
C TYR A 389 -30.22 11.60 0.54
N MET A 390 -31.22 10.76 0.78
CA MET A 390 -32.35 11.04 1.67
C MET A 390 -32.24 10.29 3.00
N LEU A 391 -32.65 10.96 4.08
CA LEU A 391 -32.63 10.38 5.42
C LEU A 391 -33.85 9.47 5.64
N SER A 392 -33.61 8.17 5.83
CA SER A 392 -34.65 7.19 6.14
C SER A 392 -34.26 6.39 7.38
N GLN A 393 -35.04 6.52 8.46
CA GLN A 393 -34.84 5.81 9.73
C GLN A 393 -33.41 5.93 10.31
N GLY A 394 -32.76 7.08 10.15
CA GLY A 394 -31.40 7.32 10.66
C GLY A 394 -30.27 6.79 9.78
N LEU A 395 -30.57 6.35 8.55
CA LEU A 395 -29.59 5.97 7.53
C LEU A 395 -29.82 6.83 6.28
N CYS A 396 -28.74 7.29 5.66
CA CYS A 396 -28.79 7.99 4.40
C CYS A 396 -28.78 7.00 3.26
N LYS A 397 -29.85 6.98 2.46
CA LYS A 397 -29.94 6.16 1.26
C LYS A 397 -29.77 7.05 0.03
N PRO A 398 -29.15 6.57 -1.06
CA PRO A 398 -29.11 7.30 -2.31
C PRO A 398 -30.54 7.69 -2.68
N GLU A 399 -30.73 8.95 -3.07
CA GLU A 399 -31.98 9.41 -3.66
C GLU A 399 -32.05 8.80 -5.06
N VAL A 400 -32.56 7.57 -5.13
CA VAL A 400 -32.82 6.90 -6.40
C VAL A 400 -34.03 7.59 -7.01
N ALA A 401 -33.90 8.11 -8.24
CA ALA A 401 -35.07 8.56 -8.99
C ALA A 401 -36.13 7.46 -9.01
N GLU A 402 -37.39 7.84 -8.76
CA GLU A 402 -38.50 6.95 -9.05
C GLU A 402 -38.42 6.47 -10.51
N SER A 403 -38.94 5.28 -10.79
CA SER A 403 -38.89 4.69 -12.12
C SER A 403 -39.35 5.70 -13.19
N THR A 404 -38.46 6.05 -14.13
CA THR A 404 -38.78 6.97 -15.22
C THR A 404 -39.71 6.36 -16.28
N GLU A 405 -40.18 5.13 -16.06
CA GLU A 405 -41.13 4.41 -16.93
C GLU A 405 -42.47 5.13 -17.08
N HIS A 406 -42.90 5.92 -16.10
CA HIS A 406 -44.10 6.74 -16.19
C HIS A 406 -43.97 7.90 -17.20
N TYR A 407 -42.75 8.33 -17.54
CA TYR A 407 -42.50 9.39 -18.53
C TYR A 407 -42.31 8.84 -19.95
N ILE A 408 -41.43 7.83 -20.09
CA ILE A 408 -41.14 7.16 -21.37
C ILE A 408 -40.95 5.67 -21.13
N GLY A 409 -41.84 4.84 -21.69
CA GLY A 409 -41.76 3.39 -21.57
C GLY A 409 -40.69 2.81 -22.51
N PHE A 410 -39.49 2.50 -22.02
CA PHE A 410 -38.41 1.90 -22.82
C PHE A 410 -38.38 0.36 -22.79
N GLU A 411 -39.29 -0.30 -22.05
CA GLU A 411 -39.33 -1.76 -21.97
C GLU A 411 -39.71 -2.38 -23.33
N THR A 412 -38.92 -3.36 -23.74
CA THR A 412 -39.25 -4.26 -24.86
C THR A 412 -38.84 -5.67 -24.50
N ASP A 413 -39.81 -6.59 -24.46
CA ASP A 413 -39.60 -8.02 -24.14
C ASP A 413 -38.98 -8.84 -25.29
N LEU A 414 -38.70 -8.20 -26.44
CA LEU A 414 -38.25 -8.90 -27.64
C LEU A 414 -36.73 -9.10 -27.65
N GLN A 415 -36.29 -10.35 -27.59
CA GLN A 415 -34.89 -10.74 -27.74
C GLN A 415 -34.39 -10.51 -29.18
N ASP A 416 -33.09 -10.24 -29.35
CA ASP A 416 -32.47 -9.90 -30.65
C ASP A 416 -32.71 -10.94 -31.75
N LEU A 417 -32.71 -12.22 -31.39
CA LEU A 417 -32.95 -13.34 -32.31
C LEU A 417 -34.39 -13.36 -32.83
N GLU A 418 -35.35 -13.15 -31.94
CA GLU A 418 -36.77 -13.08 -32.29
C GLU A 418 -37.04 -11.87 -33.19
N MET A 419 -36.50 -10.71 -32.84
CA MET A 419 -36.65 -9.50 -33.63
C MET A 419 -36.05 -9.63 -35.04
N LYS A 420 -34.86 -10.24 -35.18
CA LYS A 420 -34.25 -10.49 -36.50
C LYS A 420 -35.13 -11.41 -37.34
N TYR A 421 -35.70 -12.46 -36.75
CA TYR A 421 -36.62 -13.37 -37.43
C TYR A 421 -37.90 -12.66 -37.89
N LEU A 422 -38.52 -11.81 -37.03
CA LEU A 422 -39.72 -11.04 -37.36
C LEU A 422 -39.46 -10.03 -38.49
N LEU A 423 -38.31 -9.35 -38.48
CA LEU A 423 -37.89 -8.42 -39.53
C LEU A 423 -37.69 -9.15 -40.87
N GLN A 424 -37.02 -10.31 -40.87
CA GLN A 424 -36.82 -11.11 -42.08
C GLN A 424 -38.15 -11.65 -42.66
N LYS A 425 -39.12 -11.97 -41.80
CA LYS A 425 -40.46 -12.42 -42.20
C LYS A 425 -41.42 -11.30 -42.51
N THR A 426 -41.02 -10.03 -42.36
CA THR A 426 -41.89 -8.86 -42.54
C THR A 426 -43.21 -8.99 -41.77
N ASP A 427 -43.12 -9.44 -40.51
CA ASP A 427 -44.29 -9.70 -39.67
C ASP A 427 -45.01 -8.40 -39.32
N ARG A 428 -46.35 -8.37 -39.46
CA ARG A 428 -47.18 -7.20 -39.17
C ARG A 428 -47.16 -6.77 -37.70
N ARG A 429 -46.76 -7.65 -36.78
CA ARG A 429 -46.65 -7.33 -35.34
C ARG A 429 -45.63 -6.25 -35.02
N ILE A 430 -44.61 -6.10 -35.87
CA ILE A 430 -43.57 -5.08 -35.74
C ILE A 430 -43.74 -3.97 -36.77
N GLU A 431 -44.89 -3.87 -37.45
CA GLU A 431 -45.16 -2.81 -38.42
C GLU A 431 -45.65 -1.55 -37.69
N VAL A 432 -44.93 -0.43 -37.87
CA VAL A 432 -45.40 0.87 -37.39
C VAL A 432 -46.16 1.55 -38.50
N HIS A 433 -47.42 1.91 -38.24
CA HIS A 433 -48.24 2.61 -39.20
C HIS A 433 -47.63 3.97 -39.56
N ALA A 434 -47.18 4.11 -40.81
CA ALA A 434 -46.63 5.36 -41.34
C ALA A 434 -47.36 5.76 -42.63
N ILE A 435 -47.71 7.04 -42.73
CA ILE A 435 -48.39 7.60 -43.89
C ILE A 435 -47.33 7.97 -44.94
N PHE A 436 -47.49 7.40 -46.14
CA PHE A 436 -46.67 7.77 -47.30
C PHE A 436 -47.10 9.12 -47.88
N ILE A 437 -46.12 10.00 -48.07
CA ILE A 437 -46.28 11.34 -48.63
C ILE A 437 -45.16 11.54 -49.68
N SER A 438 -45.54 11.77 -50.93
CA SER A 438 -44.62 12.17 -51.99
C SER A 438 -45.34 13.06 -53.00
N ASN A 439 -44.63 14.10 -53.47
CA ASN A 439 -45.10 14.94 -54.56
C ASN A 439 -44.65 14.40 -55.93
N ASP A 440 -43.69 13.47 -55.94
CA ASP A 440 -43.05 13.00 -57.17
C ASP A 440 -43.70 11.72 -57.71
N MET A 441 -44.26 10.86 -56.85
CA MET A 441 -44.86 9.60 -57.28
C MET A 441 -45.98 9.11 -56.35
N ARG A 442 -46.82 8.20 -56.86
CA ARG A 442 -47.84 7.48 -56.08
C ARG A 442 -47.46 6.01 -55.97
N LEU A 443 -47.67 5.41 -54.80
CA LEU A 443 -47.49 3.96 -54.62
C LEU A 443 -48.37 3.20 -55.62
N ASN A 444 -47.87 2.04 -56.06
CA ASN A 444 -48.50 1.18 -57.06
C ASN A 444 -48.71 1.81 -58.46
N SER A 445 -48.02 2.90 -58.79
CA SER A 445 -48.02 3.50 -60.13
C SER A 445 -46.64 3.39 -60.79
N TRP A 446 -46.62 3.17 -62.11
CA TRP A 446 -45.39 3.23 -62.91
C TRP A 446 -45.03 4.68 -63.18
N PHE A 447 -43.75 5.02 -63.00
CA PHE A 447 -43.22 6.34 -63.28
C PHE A 447 -41.86 6.24 -63.99
N ASP A 448 -41.50 7.31 -64.69
CA ASP A 448 -40.19 7.44 -65.33
C ASP A 448 -39.21 8.11 -64.35
N PRO A 449 -38.18 7.41 -63.86
CA PRO A 449 -37.21 7.97 -62.92
C PRO A 449 -36.25 8.99 -63.56
N SER A 450 -36.22 9.12 -64.89
CA SER A 450 -35.37 10.10 -65.58
C SER A 450 -35.89 11.54 -65.46
N TRP A 451 -37.18 11.73 -65.17
CA TRP A 451 -37.81 13.06 -65.15
C TRP A 451 -37.29 13.96 -64.02
N ARG A 452 -36.79 13.39 -62.91
CA ARG A 452 -36.20 14.15 -61.80
C ARG A 452 -34.94 13.48 -61.25
N LYS A 453 -33.88 14.28 -61.08
CA LYS A 453 -32.58 13.84 -60.53
C LYS A 453 -32.68 13.25 -59.12
N ARG A 454 -33.66 13.66 -58.31
CA ARG A 454 -33.91 13.20 -56.94
C ARG A 454 -35.41 13.19 -56.68
N MET A 455 -35.96 12.03 -56.33
CA MET A 455 -37.35 11.89 -55.91
C MET A 455 -37.39 11.74 -54.38
N LEU A 456 -38.29 12.46 -53.72
CA LEU A 456 -38.43 12.43 -52.27
C LEU A 456 -39.65 11.59 -51.87
N LEU A 457 -39.38 10.54 -51.09
CA LEU A 457 -40.39 9.65 -50.51
C LEU A 457 -40.40 9.89 -49.00
N THR A 458 -41.52 10.35 -48.43
CA THR A 458 -41.61 10.64 -47.00
C THR A 458 -42.59 9.68 -46.33
N LEU A 459 -42.17 9.08 -45.23
CA LEU A 459 -43.02 8.30 -44.33
C LEU A 459 -43.20 9.07 -43.04
N LYS A 460 -44.43 9.32 -42.62
CA LYS A 460 -44.74 10.02 -41.36
C LYS A 460 -45.55 9.13 -40.43
N SER A 461 -45.00 8.78 -39.27
CA SER A 461 -45.68 7.91 -38.30
C SER A 461 -46.79 8.63 -37.54
N ASN A 462 -46.55 9.89 -37.14
CA ASN A 462 -47.41 10.58 -36.20
C ASN A 462 -48.09 11.83 -36.79
N LYS A 463 -49.34 11.70 -37.23
CA LYS A 463 -50.16 12.86 -37.67
C LYS A 463 -51.15 13.32 -36.59
N TYR A 464 -51.49 12.47 -35.61
CA TYR A 464 -52.62 12.71 -34.70
C TYR A 464 -52.47 12.22 -33.23
N LYS A 465 -51.37 11.56 -32.81
CA LYS A 465 -51.24 10.98 -31.45
C LYS A 465 -49.97 11.45 -30.72
N SER A 466 -50.03 12.57 -30.01
CA SER A 466 -48.86 13.11 -29.27
C SER A 466 -48.33 12.21 -28.15
N SER A 467 -49.11 11.26 -27.65
CA SER A 467 -48.77 10.38 -26.52
C SER A 467 -47.97 9.12 -26.89
N LEU A 468 -47.56 9.00 -28.15
CA LEU A 468 -46.74 7.88 -28.63
C LEU A 468 -45.50 8.39 -29.34
N VAL A 469 -44.40 7.70 -29.09
CA VAL A 469 -43.12 7.91 -29.76
C VAL A 469 -42.70 6.58 -30.39
N HIS A 470 -42.13 6.62 -31.60
CA HIS A 470 -41.85 5.41 -32.36
C HIS A 470 -40.36 5.15 -32.49
N MET A 471 -39.98 3.88 -32.41
CA MET A 471 -38.61 3.39 -32.62
C MET A 471 -38.51 2.65 -33.94
N ILE A 472 -37.49 2.96 -34.74
CA ILE A 472 -37.23 2.29 -36.01
C ILE A 472 -36.28 1.11 -35.81
N LEU A 473 -36.66 -0.05 -36.34
CA LEU A 473 -35.90 -1.31 -36.31
C LEU A 473 -35.55 -1.80 -37.72
N GLY A 474 -36.27 -1.33 -38.74
CA GLY A 474 -35.96 -1.63 -40.13
C GLY A 474 -36.88 -0.93 -41.13
N LEU A 475 -36.51 -1.02 -42.40
CA LEU A 475 -37.26 -0.48 -43.53
C LEU A 475 -37.40 -1.54 -44.62
N SER A 476 -38.56 -1.59 -45.27
CA SER A 476 -38.76 -2.44 -46.45
C SER A 476 -39.41 -1.66 -47.58
N LEU A 477 -38.86 -1.81 -48.79
CA LEU A 477 -39.39 -1.23 -50.01
C LEU A 477 -39.49 -2.28 -51.10
N GLN A 478 -40.64 -2.36 -51.76
CA GLN A 478 -40.81 -3.23 -52.92
C GLN A 478 -40.70 -2.40 -54.20
N ILE A 479 -39.63 -2.61 -54.95
CA ILE A 479 -39.32 -1.88 -56.19
C ILE A 479 -39.39 -2.85 -57.37
N CYS A 480 -40.17 -2.50 -58.38
CA CYS A 480 -40.34 -3.22 -59.63
C CYS A 480 -39.79 -2.42 -60.80
N LEU A 481 -39.06 -3.11 -61.69
CA LEU A 481 -38.50 -2.55 -62.91
C LEU A 481 -39.08 -3.27 -64.13
N THR A 482 -39.19 -2.56 -65.25
CA THR A 482 -39.53 -3.18 -66.55
C THR A 482 -38.42 -4.12 -67.01
N LYS A 483 -38.77 -5.19 -67.76
CA LYS A 483 -37.76 -6.12 -68.32
C LYS A 483 -36.75 -5.35 -69.17
N ASN A 484 -35.47 -5.69 -69.04
CA ASN A 484 -34.33 -5.04 -69.73
C ASN A 484 -34.08 -3.56 -69.34
N SER A 485 -34.56 -3.09 -68.19
CA SER A 485 -34.16 -1.77 -67.70
C SER A 485 -32.68 -1.76 -67.31
N THR A 486 -31.98 -0.69 -67.71
CA THR A 486 -30.60 -0.41 -67.30
C THR A 486 -30.51 0.38 -66.00
N LEU A 487 -31.64 0.62 -65.32
CA LEU A 487 -31.70 1.47 -64.13
C LEU A 487 -31.39 0.68 -62.85
N GLU A 488 -30.57 1.28 -61.99
CA GLU A 488 -30.33 0.81 -60.63
C GLU A 488 -30.76 1.89 -59.62
N PRO A 489 -31.71 1.59 -58.72
CA PRO A 489 -32.14 2.52 -57.70
C PRO A 489 -31.07 2.65 -56.61
N VAL A 490 -30.81 3.89 -56.19
CA VAL A 490 -29.95 4.26 -55.07
C VAL A 490 -30.77 5.03 -54.06
N LEU A 491 -30.76 4.54 -52.82
CA LEU A 491 -31.56 5.06 -51.72
C LEU A 491 -30.66 5.78 -50.72
N ALA A 492 -30.98 7.02 -50.39
CA ALA A 492 -30.37 7.76 -49.29
C ALA A 492 -31.45 8.08 -48.26
N VAL A 493 -31.25 7.65 -47.01
CA VAL A 493 -32.26 7.74 -45.96
C VAL A 493 -31.88 8.81 -44.95
N TYR A 494 -32.80 9.72 -44.66
CA TYR A 494 -32.70 10.72 -43.62
C TYR A 494 -33.83 10.51 -42.63
N VAL A 495 -33.51 10.54 -41.34
CA VAL A 495 -34.50 10.26 -40.27
C VAL A 495 -34.61 11.47 -39.37
N ASN A 496 -35.83 11.92 -39.14
CA ASN A 496 -36.15 12.92 -38.13
C ASN A 496 -36.80 12.21 -36.93
N PRO A 497 -36.24 12.33 -35.71
CA PRO A 497 -36.71 11.60 -34.54
C PRO A 497 -38.06 12.10 -33.96
N PHE A 498 -38.33 13.41 -34.01
CA PHE A 498 -39.48 14.02 -33.30
C PHE A 498 -40.21 15.12 -34.09
N GLY A 499 -39.83 15.34 -35.34
CA GLY A 499 -40.34 16.42 -36.17
C GLY A 499 -40.63 15.98 -37.60
N GLY A 500 -40.98 16.96 -38.43
CA GLY A 500 -41.27 16.76 -39.86
C GLY A 500 -40.37 17.55 -40.80
N SER A 501 -39.38 18.28 -40.26
CA SER A 501 -38.48 19.08 -41.09
C SER A 501 -37.33 18.24 -41.62
N HIS A 502 -37.05 18.40 -42.91
CA HIS A 502 -35.89 17.80 -43.54
C HIS A 502 -34.56 18.36 -42.99
N SER A 503 -34.54 19.63 -42.56
CA SER A 503 -33.33 20.28 -42.04
C SER A 503 -32.85 19.73 -40.69
N GLU A 504 -33.77 19.13 -39.92
CA GLU A 504 -33.52 18.57 -38.59
C GLU A 504 -33.44 17.03 -38.65
N SER A 505 -33.13 16.49 -39.84
CA SER A 505 -32.96 15.06 -40.08
C SER A 505 -31.48 14.69 -40.11
N TRP A 506 -31.13 13.56 -39.52
CA TRP A 506 -29.77 13.02 -39.62
C TRP A 506 -29.68 12.02 -40.78
N PHE A 507 -28.50 11.89 -41.38
CA PHE A 507 -28.24 11.00 -42.52
C PHE A 507 -27.88 9.60 -42.03
N MET A 508 -28.57 8.58 -42.55
CA MET A 508 -28.29 7.17 -42.24
C MET A 508 -27.13 6.65 -43.08
N PRO A 509 -25.99 6.27 -42.47
CA PRO A 509 -24.77 5.90 -43.19
C PRO A 509 -24.82 4.43 -43.64
N VAL A 510 -25.75 4.11 -44.54
CA VAL A 510 -25.96 2.75 -45.06
C VAL A 510 -24.67 2.22 -45.71
N ASN A 511 -24.24 1.03 -45.31
CA ASN A 511 -23.00 0.38 -45.76
C ASN A 511 -21.68 1.11 -45.37
N GLU A 512 -21.70 2.01 -44.39
CA GLU A 512 -20.50 2.65 -43.84
C GLU A 512 -20.27 2.24 -42.38
N ASN A 513 -19.02 2.14 -41.91
CA ASN A 513 -18.67 1.95 -40.49
C ASN A 513 -19.42 0.80 -39.77
N ASN A 514 -19.54 -0.38 -40.39
CA ASN A 514 -20.28 -1.55 -39.89
C ASN A 514 -21.81 -1.35 -39.75
N PHE A 515 -22.37 -0.32 -40.38
CA PHE A 515 -23.81 -0.11 -40.48
C PHE A 515 -24.43 -1.09 -41.50
N PRO A 516 -25.66 -1.58 -41.29
CA PRO A 516 -26.32 -2.53 -42.19
C PRO A 516 -26.47 -1.99 -43.63
N ASP A 517 -26.40 -2.89 -44.61
CA ASP A 517 -26.67 -2.61 -46.02
C ASP A 517 -28.06 -3.15 -46.44
N TRP A 518 -28.54 -2.73 -47.61
CA TRP A 518 -29.80 -3.19 -48.19
C TRP A 518 -29.71 -4.64 -48.68
N GLU A 519 -30.49 -5.53 -48.08
CA GLU A 519 -30.68 -6.89 -48.58
C GLU A 519 -31.72 -6.89 -49.71
N ARG A 520 -31.36 -7.43 -50.88
CA ARG A 520 -32.23 -7.48 -52.07
C ARG A 520 -32.72 -8.91 -52.30
N THR A 521 -34.02 -9.14 -52.16
CA THR A 521 -34.65 -10.44 -52.44
C THR A 521 -35.55 -10.35 -53.67
N LYS A 522 -35.34 -11.24 -54.65
CA LYS A 522 -36.11 -11.25 -55.91
C LYS A 522 -37.47 -11.91 -55.69
N LEU A 523 -38.52 -11.31 -56.24
CA LEU A 523 -39.87 -11.89 -56.24
C LEU A 523 -40.13 -12.64 -57.55
N ASP A 524 -40.71 -13.83 -57.46
CA ASP A 524 -41.08 -14.67 -58.60
C ASP A 524 -42.32 -14.14 -59.32
N LEU A 525 -42.12 -13.06 -60.07
CA LEU A 525 -43.12 -12.43 -60.92
C LEU A 525 -42.53 -12.24 -62.33
N PRO A 526 -43.36 -12.09 -63.38
CA PRO A 526 -42.87 -11.81 -64.73
C PRO A 526 -42.09 -10.48 -64.84
N LEU A 527 -42.14 -9.61 -63.84
CA LEU A 527 -41.41 -8.34 -63.76
C LEU A 527 -40.16 -8.50 -62.87
N GLN A 528 -39.15 -7.66 -63.07
CA GLN A 528 -37.97 -7.62 -62.19
C GLN A 528 -38.32 -6.86 -60.90
N CYS A 529 -39.07 -7.51 -60.00
CA CYS A 529 -39.44 -6.98 -58.70
C CYS A 529 -38.50 -7.49 -57.61
N TYR A 530 -38.03 -6.57 -56.76
CA TYR A 530 -37.15 -6.84 -55.64
C TYR A 530 -37.71 -6.22 -54.37
N ASN A 531 -37.65 -6.97 -53.27
CA ASN A 531 -37.82 -6.43 -51.93
C ASN A 531 -36.45 -5.99 -51.41
N TRP A 532 -36.38 -4.73 -51.00
CA TRP A 532 -35.22 -4.08 -50.42
C TRP A 532 -35.49 -3.95 -48.93
N THR A 533 -34.74 -4.69 -48.12
CA THR A 533 -34.91 -4.72 -46.66
C THR A 533 -33.64 -4.23 -45.97
N LEU A 534 -33.78 -3.22 -45.11
CA LEU A 534 -32.72 -2.71 -44.25
C LEU A 534 -33.01 -3.11 -42.80
N THR A 535 -32.15 -3.93 -42.20
CA THR A 535 -32.34 -4.47 -40.86
C THR A 535 -31.40 -3.79 -39.85
N LEU A 536 -31.95 -2.95 -38.97
CA LEU A 536 -31.16 -2.20 -37.97
C LEU A 536 -30.96 -3.00 -36.67
N GLY A 537 -32.01 -3.71 -36.22
CA GLY A 537 -32.02 -4.44 -34.95
C GLY A 537 -31.86 -3.52 -33.72
N ASN A 538 -31.55 -4.09 -32.55
CA ASN A 538 -31.46 -3.32 -31.29
C ASN A 538 -30.18 -2.49 -31.20
N LYS A 539 -29.13 -2.87 -31.94
CA LYS A 539 -27.85 -2.16 -31.96
C LYS A 539 -27.97 -0.77 -32.58
N TRP A 540 -28.79 -0.63 -33.62
CA TRP A 540 -28.90 0.60 -34.42
C TRP A 540 -30.29 1.24 -34.34
N LYS A 541 -31.11 0.85 -33.36
CA LYS A 541 -32.45 1.42 -33.16
C LYS A 541 -32.38 2.87 -32.73
N THR A 542 -33.28 3.67 -33.27
CA THR A 542 -33.40 5.09 -32.89
C THR A 542 -34.83 5.57 -33.02
N PHE A 543 -35.09 6.78 -32.55
CA PHE A 543 -36.39 7.43 -32.66
C PHE A 543 -36.69 7.83 -34.10
N PHE A 544 -37.96 7.74 -34.50
CA PHE A 544 -38.42 8.29 -35.76
C PHE A 544 -39.85 8.85 -35.69
N GLU A 545 -40.03 9.97 -36.38
CA GLU A 545 -41.34 10.55 -36.67
C GLU A 545 -41.54 10.72 -38.17
N THR A 546 -40.49 11.17 -38.86
CA THR A 546 -40.46 11.20 -40.32
C THR A 546 -39.20 10.53 -40.86
N VAL A 547 -39.38 9.73 -41.91
CA VAL A 547 -38.30 9.12 -42.67
C VAL A 547 -38.37 9.64 -44.10
N HIS A 548 -37.32 10.33 -44.53
CA HIS A 548 -37.15 10.87 -45.86
C HIS A 548 -36.21 9.96 -46.65
N ILE A 549 -36.71 9.35 -47.72
CA ILE A 549 -35.93 8.49 -48.60
C ILE A 549 -35.78 9.21 -49.93
N TYR A 550 -34.54 9.58 -50.25
CA TYR A 550 -34.19 10.07 -51.57
C TYR A 550 -33.89 8.90 -52.48
N LEU A 551 -34.71 8.78 -53.51
CA LEU A 551 -34.49 7.84 -54.60
C LEU A 551 -33.78 8.54 -55.75
N ARG A 552 -32.66 7.97 -56.18
CA ARG A 552 -31.97 8.33 -57.42
C ARG A 552 -31.84 7.09 -58.28
N SER A 553 -31.83 7.24 -59.60
CA SER A 553 -31.55 6.13 -60.51
C SER A 553 -30.19 6.31 -61.18
N ARG A 554 -29.40 5.24 -61.24
CA ARG A 554 -28.14 5.14 -61.97
C ARG A 554 -28.33 4.25 -63.20
N ILE A 555 -27.50 4.43 -64.23
CA ILE A 555 -27.47 3.56 -65.41
C ILE A 555 -26.34 2.54 -65.25
N LYS A 556 -26.65 1.25 -65.43
CA LYS A 556 -25.64 0.19 -65.45
C LYS A 556 -24.75 0.33 -66.71
N SER A 557 -23.45 0.57 -66.52
CA SER A 557 -22.46 0.57 -67.59
C SER A 557 -21.96 -0.85 -67.86
N ASN A 558 -22.20 -1.38 -69.07
CA ASN A 558 -21.64 -2.66 -69.51
C ASN A 558 -20.24 -2.43 -70.12
N GLY A 559 -19.20 -2.38 -69.28
CA GLY A 559 -17.80 -2.43 -69.73
C GLY A 559 -17.12 -3.70 -69.20
N PRO A 560 -16.56 -4.59 -70.05
CA PRO A 560 -16.07 -5.89 -69.61
C PRO A 560 -14.69 -5.88 -68.92
N ASN A 561 -14.09 -4.72 -68.60
CA ASN A 561 -12.79 -4.63 -67.92
C ASN A 561 -12.64 -3.26 -67.22
N GLY A 562 -13.34 -3.04 -66.10
CA GLY A 562 -13.17 -1.82 -65.30
C GLY A 562 -13.25 -2.13 -63.81
N ASN A 563 -12.17 -1.86 -63.08
CA ASN A 563 -12.21 -1.72 -61.63
C ASN A 563 -13.36 -0.76 -61.26
N GLU A 564 -14.10 -1.07 -60.20
CA GLU A 564 -15.25 -0.30 -59.68
C GLU A 564 -14.83 1.10 -59.16
N SER A 565 -14.26 1.95 -60.01
CA SER A 565 -14.21 3.39 -59.76
C SER A 565 -15.55 3.97 -60.18
N ILE A 566 -16.34 4.38 -59.18
CA ILE A 566 -17.67 5.00 -59.30
C ILE A 566 -17.55 6.31 -60.12
N TYR A 567 -17.68 6.21 -61.43
CA TYR A 567 -17.78 7.39 -62.31
C TYR A 567 -19.25 7.79 -62.43
N TYR A 568 -19.60 8.96 -61.88
CA TYR A 568 -20.94 9.55 -61.97
C TYR A 568 -21.09 10.22 -63.34
N GLU A 569 -21.77 9.58 -64.30
CA GLU A 569 -22.11 10.24 -65.55
C GLU A 569 -23.40 11.06 -65.37
N PRO A 570 -23.39 12.40 -65.57
CA PRO A 570 -24.60 13.21 -65.49
C PRO A 570 -25.59 12.82 -66.58
N LEU A 571 -26.87 12.67 -66.22
CA LEU A 571 -27.99 12.40 -67.15
C LEU A 571 -28.22 13.50 -68.22
N GLU A 572 -27.32 14.48 -68.35
CA GLU A 572 -27.44 15.64 -69.26
C GLU A 572 -27.04 15.31 -70.71
N PHE A 573 -26.40 14.16 -70.97
CA PHE A 573 -25.89 13.76 -72.29
C PHE A 573 -26.51 12.46 -72.84
N ILE A 574 -27.82 12.25 -72.69
CA ILE A 574 -28.47 11.01 -73.14
C ILE A 574 -29.39 11.25 -74.34
N ASP A 575 -29.11 10.50 -75.40
CA ASP A 575 -29.90 10.35 -76.62
C ASP A 575 -31.35 9.88 -76.28
N PRO A 576 -32.42 10.58 -76.71
CA PRO A 576 -33.82 10.24 -76.38
C PRO A 576 -34.30 8.87 -76.90
N SER A 577 -33.44 8.15 -77.62
CA SER A 577 -33.69 6.81 -78.17
C SER A 577 -33.36 5.66 -77.20
N ARG A 578 -32.69 5.91 -76.06
CA ARG A 578 -32.38 4.88 -75.06
C ARG A 578 -33.54 4.70 -74.08
N ASN A 579 -34.29 3.61 -74.23
CA ASN A 579 -35.33 3.18 -73.27
C ASN A 579 -34.68 2.84 -71.92
N LEU A 580 -34.65 3.79 -70.99
CA LEU A 580 -34.11 3.61 -69.63
C LEU A 580 -34.95 2.62 -68.80
N GLY A 581 -36.24 2.50 -69.11
CA GLY A 581 -37.21 1.63 -68.42
C GLY A 581 -38.01 2.37 -67.35
N TYR A 582 -39.18 1.85 -67.00
CA TYR A 582 -40.03 2.42 -65.96
C TYR A 582 -39.79 1.74 -64.61
N MET A 583 -40.02 2.49 -63.53
CA MET A 583 -39.95 1.99 -62.16
C MET A 583 -41.34 2.08 -61.51
N LYS A 584 -41.65 1.11 -60.66
CA LYS A 584 -42.86 1.09 -59.84
C LYS A 584 -42.49 0.72 -58.42
N ILE A 585 -42.95 1.50 -57.45
CA ILE A 585 -42.81 1.17 -56.03
C ILE A 585 -44.17 0.71 -55.52
N ASN A 586 -44.27 -0.55 -55.14
CA ASN A 586 -45.53 -1.14 -54.73
C ASN A 586 -45.89 -0.77 -53.29
N ASN A 587 -44.93 -0.93 -52.38
CA ASN A 587 -45.13 -0.72 -50.95
C ASN A 587 -43.84 -0.22 -50.29
N ILE A 588 -44.00 0.55 -49.21
CA ILE A 588 -42.94 1.04 -48.34
C ILE A 588 -43.43 0.86 -46.90
N GLN A 589 -42.68 0.12 -46.10
CA GLN A 589 -43.03 -0.20 -44.72
C GLN A 589 -41.90 0.15 -43.77
N VAL A 590 -42.28 0.62 -42.58
CA VAL A 590 -41.37 0.85 -41.46
C VAL A 590 -41.65 -0.18 -40.39
N PHE A 591 -40.61 -0.87 -39.96
CA PHE A 591 -40.68 -1.83 -38.86
C PHE A 591 -40.10 -1.22 -37.58
N GLY A 592 -40.74 -1.48 -36.45
CA GLY A 592 -40.50 -0.79 -35.20
C GLY A 592 -41.50 -1.13 -34.11
N TYR A 593 -41.49 -0.33 -33.06
CA TYR A 593 -42.48 -0.39 -31.98
C TYR A 593 -42.84 1.01 -31.50
N SER A 594 -43.99 1.13 -30.85
CA SER A 594 -44.48 2.40 -30.29
C SER A 594 -44.34 2.36 -28.77
N MET A 595 -43.79 3.41 -28.20
CA MET A 595 -43.60 3.59 -26.77
C MET A 595 -44.57 4.65 -26.26
N HIS A 596 -45.06 4.44 -25.04
CA HIS A 596 -45.85 5.47 -24.36
C HIS A 596 -44.96 6.65 -23.99
N PHE A 597 -45.48 7.84 -24.23
CA PHE A 597 -44.85 9.11 -23.95
C PHE A 597 -45.88 10.02 -23.30
N ASP A 598 -45.66 10.42 -22.05
CA ASP A 598 -46.53 11.35 -21.34
C ASP A 598 -45.94 12.77 -21.38
N PRO A 599 -46.44 13.64 -22.29
CA PRO A 599 -45.94 15.02 -22.38
C PRO A 599 -46.31 15.86 -21.15
N GLU A 600 -47.43 15.57 -20.48
CA GLU A 600 -47.88 16.39 -19.36
C GLU A 600 -47.06 16.06 -18.11
N ALA A 601 -46.74 14.78 -17.87
CA ALA A 601 -45.86 14.39 -16.76
C ALA A 601 -44.47 15.04 -16.84
N ILE A 602 -43.88 15.13 -18.05
CA ILE A 602 -42.58 15.82 -18.23
C ILE A 602 -42.73 17.34 -18.08
N ARG A 603 -43.88 17.92 -18.48
CA ARG A 603 -44.15 19.35 -18.23
C ARG A 603 -44.29 19.64 -16.75
N ASP A 604 -44.94 18.77 -15.98
CA ASP A 604 -45.05 18.90 -14.53
C ASP A 604 -43.67 18.86 -13.87
N LEU A 605 -42.76 17.98 -14.32
CA LEU A 605 -41.36 18.02 -13.88
C LEU A 605 -40.65 19.33 -14.18
N ILE A 606 -40.89 19.90 -15.36
CA ILE A 606 -40.32 21.21 -15.72
C ILE A 606 -40.93 22.33 -14.87
N LEU A 607 -42.23 22.27 -14.57
CA LEU A 607 -42.89 23.22 -13.69
C LEU A 607 -42.37 23.15 -12.25
N GLN A 608 -41.99 21.97 -11.76
CA GLN A 608 -41.35 21.81 -10.44
C GLN A 608 -40.00 22.55 -10.35
N LEU A 609 -39.31 22.77 -11.48
CA LEU A 609 -38.10 23.61 -11.51
C LEU A 609 -38.41 25.09 -11.24
N ASP A 610 -39.58 25.56 -11.68
CA ASP A 610 -40.02 26.94 -11.54
C ASP A 610 -40.77 27.19 -10.22
N TYR A 611 -41.47 26.17 -9.72
CA TYR A 611 -42.32 26.24 -8.53
C TYR A 611 -42.10 25.02 -7.60
N PRO A 612 -40.97 24.95 -6.88
CA PRO A 612 -40.59 23.81 -6.03
C PRO A 612 -41.55 23.55 -4.85
N TYR A 613 -42.52 24.44 -4.60
CA TYR A 613 -43.48 24.30 -3.50
C TYR A 613 -44.62 23.31 -3.78
N THR A 614 -44.76 22.77 -5.00
CA THR A 614 -45.99 22.09 -5.41
C THR A 614 -45.93 20.57 -5.56
N GLN A 615 -44.76 19.91 -5.59
CA GLN A 615 -44.58 18.45 -5.45
C GLN A 615 -43.08 18.16 -5.63
N GLY A 616 -42.40 17.61 -4.61
CA GLY A 616 -40.98 17.21 -4.70
C GLY A 616 -39.94 18.32 -4.47
N SER A 617 -38.66 17.93 -4.37
CA SER A 617 -37.53 18.85 -4.27
C SER A 617 -37.06 19.25 -5.67
N GLN A 618 -36.51 20.45 -5.83
CA GLN A 618 -35.94 20.88 -7.12
C GLN A 618 -34.85 19.91 -7.62
N ASP A 619 -34.09 19.34 -6.69
CA ASP A 619 -33.02 18.39 -6.98
C ASP A 619 -33.56 17.04 -7.48
N SER A 620 -34.71 16.58 -6.96
CA SER A 620 -35.33 15.33 -7.44
C SER A 620 -35.85 15.46 -8.87
N ALA A 621 -36.45 16.60 -9.21
CA ALA A 621 -36.90 16.89 -10.58
C ALA A 621 -35.72 16.98 -11.57
N LEU A 622 -34.62 17.63 -11.18
CA LEU A 622 -33.40 17.70 -11.99
C LEU A 622 -32.77 16.33 -12.21
N LEU A 623 -32.76 15.47 -11.20
CA LEU A 623 -32.22 14.12 -11.29
C LEU A 623 -33.04 13.24 -12.26
N GLN A 624 -34.37 13.33 -12.21
CA GLN A 624 -35.25 12.62 -13.16
C GLN A 624 -35.07 13.13 -14.60
N LEU A 625 -34.96 14.44 -14.80
CA LEU A 625 -34.70 15.02 -16.13
C LEU A 625 -33.32 14.64 -16.68
N LEU A 626 -32.29 14.52 -15.83
CA LEU A 626 -30.98 14.01 -16.22
C LEU A 626 -31.06 12.55 -16.70
N GLU A 627 -31.79 11.70 -15.98
CA GLU A 627 -31.98 10.30 -16.36
C GLU A 627 -32.71 10.18 -17.71
N ILE A 628 -33.81 10.93 -17.89
CA ILE A 628 -34.54 10.96 -19.17
C ILE A 628 -33.63 11.41 -20.31
N ARG A 629 -32.85 12.48 -20.11
CA ARG A 629 -31.87 12.98 -21.09
C ARG A 629 -30.89 11.88 -21.50
N ASP A 630 -30.32 11.18 -20.53
CA ASP A 630 -29.31 10.15 -20.79
C ASP A 630 -29.91 8.92 -21.49
N ARG A 631 -31.12 8.49 -21.11
CA ARG A 631 -31.83 7.38 -21.79
C ARG A 631 -32.18 7.74 -23.23
N VAL A 632 -32.67 8.96 -23.48
CA VAL A 632 -33.03 9.44 -24.83
C VAL A 632 -31.80 9.60 -25.71
N ASN A 633 -30.74 10.25 -25.21
CA ASN A 633 -29.52 10.49 -25.98
C ASN A 633 -28.68 9.22 -26.21
N LYS A 634 -28.85 8.18 -25.39
CA LYS A 634 -28.25 6.85 -25.63
C LYS A 634 -28.78 6.18 -26.90
N LEU A 635 -29.99 6.53 -27.34
CA LEU A 635 -30.60 6.08 -28.59
C LEU A 635 -30.23 6.97 -29.79
N SER A 636 -29.23 7.84 -29.64
CA SER A 636 -28.68 8.61 -30.75
C SER A 636 -28.02 7.68 -31.78
N PRO A 637 -28.12 8.03 -33.08
CA PRO A 637 -27.50 7.24 -34.15
C PRO A 637 -25.97 7.21 -34.03
N PRO A 638 -25.30 6.23 -34.66
CA PRO A 638 -23.84 6.17 -34.68
C PRO A 638 -23.22 7.42 -35.31
N GLY A 639 -22.25 7.99 -34.60
CA GLY A 639 -21.48 9.14 -35.03
C GLY A 639 -20.30 9.42 -34.09
N GLN A 640 -19.41 10.33 -34.48
CA GLN A 640 -18.28 10.73 -33.62
C GLN A 640 -18.72 11.34 -32.28
N ARG A 641 -19.89 12.00 -32.28
CA ARG A 641 -20.54 12.57 -31.10
C ARG A 641 -22.03 12.20 -31.11
N ARG A 642 -22.62 12.08 -29.93
CA ARG A 642 -24.05 11.75 -29.77
C ARG A 642 -24.90 12.94 -30.19
N LEU A 643 -25.99 12.69 -30.90
CA LEU A 643 -26.97 13.73 -31.20
C LEU A 643 -27.77 14.11 -29.94
N ASP A 644 -28.05 15.39 -29.76
CA ASP A 644 -28.90 15.90 -28.68
C ASP A 644 -30.39 15.69 -29.00
N LEU A 645 -30.82 14.43 -28.88
CA LEU A 645 -32.20 14.01 -29.10
C LEU A 645 -33.15 14.54 -28.03
N PHE A 646 -32.66 14.74 -26.80
CA PHE A 646 -33.45 15.26 -25.70
C PHE A 646 -33.97 16.68 -25.97
N SER A 647 -33.12 17.58 -26.48
CA SER A 647 -33.56 18.92 -26.89
C SER A 647 -34.58 18.91 -28.02
N CYS A 648 -34.42 17.99 -28.98
CA CYS A 648 -35.43 17.80 -30.05
C CYS A 648 -36.77 17.34 -29.47
N LEU A 649 -36.76 16.43 -28.50
CA LEU A 649 -37.97 15.96 -27.81
C LEU A 649 -38.66 17.13 -27.08
N LEU A 650 -37.91 17.91 -26.30
CA LEU A 650 -38.44 19.10 -25.61
C LEU A 650 -39.06 20.11 -26.58
N ARG A 651 -38.37 20.39 -27.69
CA ARG A 651 -38.84 21.36 -28.69
C ARG A 651 -40.09 20.88 -29.43
N HIS A 652 -40.07 19.68 -30.00
CA HIS A 652 -41.13 19.26 -30.92
C HIS A 652 -42.28 18.51 -30.25
N ARG A 653 -42.00 17.69 -29.22
CA ARG A 653 -43.05 16.95 -28.49
C ARG A 653 -43.68 17.78 -27.39
N LEU A 654 -42.87 18.49 -26.57
CA LEU A 654 -43.43 19.35 -25.53
C LEU A 654 -43.82 20.75 -26.04
N LYS A 655 -43.40 21.12 -27.26
CA LYS A 655 -43.64 22.44 -27.88
C LYS A 655 -43.02 23.61 -27.10
N LEU A 656 -41.88 23.37 -26.45
CA LEU A 656 -41.14 24.41 -25.74
C LEU A 656 -40.39 25.34 -26.71
N SER A 657 -40.23 26.60 -26.32
CA SER A 657 -39.44 27.59 -27.05
C SER A 657 -37.95 27.29 -26.97
N THR A 658 -37.17 27.84 -27.91
CA THR A 658 -35.70 27.77 -27.91
C THR A 658 -35.11 28.23 -26.58
N SER A 659 -35.62 29.34 -26.03
CA SER A 659 -35.16 29.93 -24.77
C SER A 659 -35.40 29.00 -23.58
N GLU A 660 -36.56 28.33 -23.52
CA GLU A 660 -36.89 27.40 -22.44
C GLU A 660 -35.99 26.16 -22.48
N VAL A 661 -35.74 25.61 -23.66
CA VAL A 661 -34.85 24.46 -23.84
C VAL A 661 -33.42 24.79 -23.38
N VAL A 662 -32.88 25.95 -23.80
CA VAL A 662 -31.54 26.39 -23.38
C VAL A 662 -31.47 26.58 -21.86
N ARG A 663 -32.52 27.14 -21.25
CA ARG A 663 -32.61 27.30 -19.79
C ARG A 663 -32.57 25.95 -19.07
N ILE A 664 -33.38 24.98 -19.50
CA ILE A 664 -33.40 23.63 -18.92
C ILE A 664 -32.04 22.96 -19.07
N GLN A 665 -31.41 23.04 -20.25
CA GLN A 665 -30.06 22.50 -20.45
C GLN A 665 -29.03 23.10 -19.51
N SER A 666 -29.06 24.43 -19.31
CA SER A 666 -28.14 25.11 -18.39
C SER A 666 -28.33 24.69 -16.93
N ALA A 667 -29.58 24.48 -16.50
CA ALA A 667 -29.89 24.00 -15.15
C ALA A 667 -29.40 22.56 -14.94
N LEU A 668 -29.59 21.68 -15.93
CA LEU A 668 -29.10 20.31 -15.89
C LEU A 668 -27.57 20.25 -15.86
N GLN A 669 -26.88 21.08 -16.64
CA GLN A 669 -25.41 21.16 -16.63
C GLN A 669 -24.87 21.63 -15.26
N ALA A 670 -25.48 22.68 -14.69
CA ALA A 670 -25.09 23.19 -13.37
C ALA A 670 -25.33 22.17 -12.24
N PHE A 671 -26.39 21.36 -12.34
CA PHE A 671 -26.68 20.29 -11.39
C PHE A 671 -25.73 19.10 -11.57
N ASN A 672 -25.47 18.67 -12.81
CA ASN A 672 -24.55 17.58 -13.13
C ASN A 672 -23.12 17.87 -12.59
N ALA A 673 -22.66 19.13 -12.66
CA ALA A 673 -21.36 19.52 -12.11
C ALA A 673 -21.21 19.34 -10.59
N LYS A 674 -22.32 19.21 -9.84
CA LYS A 674 -22.34 19.01 -8.38
C LYS A 674 -22.36 17.54 -7.96
N LEU A 675 -22.65 16.61 -8.89
CA LEU A 675 -22.75 15.19 -8.59
C LEU A 675 -21.38 14.49 -8.64
N PRO A 676 -21.04 13.60 -7.69
CA PRO A 676 -19.81 12.82 -7.75
C PRO A 676 -19.89 11.75 -8.86
N ASN A 677 -18.82 11.58 -9.65
CA ASN A 677 -18.69 10.65 -10.79
C ASN A 677 -19.55 10.95 -12.03
N THR A 678 -19.56 12.19 -12.53
CA THR A 678 -20.28 12.50 -13.76
C THR A 678 -19.47 12.25 -15.02
N VAL A 679 -20.00 11.37 -15.89
CA VAL A 679 -19.49 11.16 -17.24
C VAL A 679 -20.23 12.13 -18.15
N ASP A 680 -19.76 13.37 -18.23
CA ASP A 680 -20.30 14.32 -19.20
C ASP A 680 -19.83 13.92 -20.61
N TYR A 681 -20.76 13.90 -21.56
CA TYR A 681 -20.47 13.61 -22.97
C TYR A 681 -20.93 14.77 -23.84
N ASP A 682 -20.05 15.22 -24.73
CA ASP A 682 -20.37 16.27 -25.70
C ASP A 682 -21.44 15.78 -26.68
N THR A 683 -22.54 16.52 -26.78
CA THR A 683 -23.59 16.28 -27.76
C THR A 683 -23.53 17.28 -28.92
N THR A 684 -23.92 16.84 -30.11
CA THR A 684 -24.09 17.70 -31.28
C THR A 684 -25.57 18.06 -31.45
N LYS A 685 -25.86 19.35 -31.62
CA LYS A 685 -27.22 19.86 -31.82
C LYS A 685 -27.80 19.37 -33.14
N LEU A 686 -28.97 18.74 -33.10
CA LEU A 686 -29.73 18.33 -34.28
C LEU A 686 -30.90 19.30 -34.57
N CYS A 687 -31.64 19.69 -33.53
CA CYS A 687 -32.73 20.65 -33.63
C CYS A 687 -32.28 22.01 -33.07
N SER A 688 -32.63 23.10 -33.77
CA SER A 688 -32.16 24.46 -33.49
C SER A 688 -33.26 25.32 -32.91
#